data_AF-A0A2E0PB29-F1
#
_entry.id   AF-A0A2E0PB29-F1
#
_cell.length_a   1.000
_cell.length_b   1.000
_cell.length_c   1.000
_cell.angle_alpha   90.00
_cell.angle_beta   90.00
_cell.angle_gamma   90.00
#
_symmetry.space_group_name_H-M   'P 1'
#
loop_
_entity.id
_entity.type
_entity.pdbx_description
1 polymer ?
#
loop_
_entity_poly.entity_id
_entity_poly.type
_entity_poly.pdbx_seq_one_letter_code
_entity_poly.pdbx_strand_id
1 'polypeptide(L)'
;MIRYAGIFLAFAFSHAAEKPVQVVVMDPLSLPLSCSCVDGVGQRRYDKLGDHLSKVLGRSINLTFEESLDLALRRIRATPDFIIGKDAMVSFDSKRLKLKVKPIAALTDRTGAVTHRGVFIVRTKDPARRLSDLSGRKVMLGPVEEAETHQAAKTALRKAQLAKSASLEVGGAIDSSALALTDGEVASAVVPEYLPPLLVGCEKLSENSVRILAKTPPVYGVRLFCTDVADNALVKRVLEEVTGLDKRKDLLIALESAKGFLKIPDQLGWLDWRGPGRRGQALTLPKQLPKALKKVWSTKLTGPAVAGPVANEKWVIIPDKNRGGKKDLFRCLDITDGSELWRLEYEADREMDYSNSPRATPVVHEGLVYLLGALGDLHCLRIETGEVVWRTNYYQEYGGKLLPWGASSPPLIVAEKLIINPGVPDSSLVALDRKTGRLIWETSGHAAAYSAFVIDKLGGRQQIVGYDSASLGGWDPVTGKRLWQHVPTEGSDFNVTTPLIYDGQLLLATENNGTRLHRFENNGTIVDKPVMANPSLAPDTCSPVIVGDRAFATAYGEMYCLDLKNNLKTVWMQEDDMFYDHSNVIGGNGRVLVWTQSGDLLLLDAGANEFSPLSRLRPFGDVKVDSMSHPAIVGNRIYLRGPNEIACLQFSGD
;
A
#
# COMPACT_ATOMS: atom_id res chain seq x y z
N MET A 1 -27.45 -75.05 -20.84
CA MET A 1 -26.07 -74.52 -20.79
C MET A 1 -26.13 -73.09 -21.31
N ILE A 2 -25.92 -72.12 -20.43
CA ILE A 2 -26.07 -70.67 -20.66
C ILE A 2 -24.75 -70.12 -21.22
N ARG A 3 -24.78 -69.25 -22.24
CA ARG A 3 -23.75 -68.21 -22.43
C ARG A 3 -24.31 -66.99 -23.17
N TYR A 4 -24.13 -65.84 -22.51
CA TYR A 4 -24.63 -64.51 -22.84
C TYR A 4 -23.81 -63.84 -23.96
N ALA A 5 -24.50 -63.06 -24.79
CA ALA A 5 -23.95 -62.07 -25.69
C ALA A 5 -23.62 -60.78 -24.92
N GLY A 6 -22.47 -60.17 -25.21
CA GLY A 6 -22.07 -58.85 -24.71
C GLY A 6 -21.75 -57.93 -25.88
N ILE A 7 -22.60 -56.93 -26.09
CA ILE A 7 -22.38 -55.79 -26.98
C ILE A 7 -21.64 -54.72 -26.17
N PHE A 8 -20.42 -54.36 -26.58
CA PHE A 8 -19.71 -53.20 -26.06
C PHE A 8 -20.10 -51.96 -26.88
N LEU A 9 -20.89 -51.07 -26.29
CA LEU A 9 -21.08 -49.70 -26.78
C LEU A 9 -19.99 -48.83 -26.13
N ALA A 10 -19.04 -48.33 -26.92
CA ALA A 10 -18.09 -47.31 -26.48
C ALA A 10 -18.78 -45.94 -26.49
N PHE A 11 -19.04 -45.38 -25.31
CA PHE A 11 -19.44 -43.97 -25.17
C PHE A 11 -18.20 -43.09 -25.41
N ALA A 12 -18.13 -42.48 -26.59
CA ALA A 12 -17.25 -41.34 -26.84
C ALA A 12 -17.86 -40.09 -26.19
N PHE A 13 -17.33 -39.68 -25.04
CA PHE A 13 -17.59 -38.35 -24.50
C PHE A 13 -16.88 -37.31 -25.38
N SER A 14 -17.63 -36.62 -26.25
CA SER A 14 -17.14 -35.39 -26.87
C SER A 14 -16.99 -34.32 -25.79
N HIS A 15 -15.76 -34.02 -25.38
CA HIS A 15 -15.47 -32.79 -24.67
C HIS A 15 -15.75 -31.63 -25.63
N ALA A 16 -16.80 -30.85 -25.39
CA ALA A 16 -16.97 -29.57 -26.08
C ALA A 16 -15.73 -28.73 -25.79
N ALA A 17 -15.00 -28.32 -26.83
CA ALA A 17 -13.78 -27.54 -26.67
C ALA A 17 -14.11 -26.21 -25.96
N GLU A 18 -13.47 -25.96 -24.82
CA GLU A 18 -13.65 -24.71 -24.08
C GLU A 18 -13.29 -23.50 -24.96
N LYS A 19 -14.10 -22.45 -24.89
CA LYS A 19 -13.92 -21.22 -25.69
C LYS A 19 -12.52 -20.63 -25.45
N PRO A 20 -11.76 -20.17 -26.45
CA PRO A 20 -10.44 -19.58 -26.23
C PRO A 20 -10.47 -18.36 -25.27
N VAL A 21 -9.46 -18.24 -24.41
CA VAL A 21 -9.28 -17.06 -23.54
C VAL A 21 -8.84 -15.88 -24.41
N GLN A 22 -9.59 -14.79 -24.37
CA GLN A 22 -9.29 -13.58 -25.11
C GLN A 22 -8.42 -12.64 -24.28
N VAL A 23 -7.24 -12.30 -24.80
CA VAL A 23 -6.33 -11.35 -24.16
C VAL A 23 -6.02 -10.22 -25.13
N VAL A 24 -6.33 -9.00 -24.72
CA VAL A 24 -5.95 -7.80 -25.46
C VAL A 24 -4.62 -7.28 -24.94
N VAL A 25 -3.69 -6.95 -25.82
CA VAL A 25 -2.38 -6.38 -25.51
C VAL A 25 -2.31 -4.95 -26.05
N MET A 26 -2.16 -4.00 -25.14
CA MET A 26 -2.06 -2.55 -25.37
C MET A 26 -0.75 -2.00 -24.76
N ASP A 27 0.31 -2.80 -24.80
CA ASP A 27 1.64 -2.38 -24.38
C ASP A 27 2.39 -1.83 -25.61
N PRO A 28 2.73 -0.53 -25.66
CA PRO A 28 3.41 0.07 -26.81
C PRO A 28 4.82 -0.50 -27.03
N LEU A 29 5.40 -1.16 -26.02
CA LEU A 29 6.70 -1.84 -26.13
C LEU A 29 6.55 -3.33 -26.48
N SER A 30 5.36 -3.81 -26.82
CA SER A 30 5.16 -5.16 -27.35
C SER A 30 5.66 -5.26 -28.79
N LEU A 31 6.26 -6.40 -29.17
CA LEU A 31 6.84 -6.58 -30.51
C LEU A 31 5.89 -6.16 -31.66
N PRO A 32 4.58 -6.50 -31.65
CA PRO A 32 3.67 -6.10 -32.75
C PRO A 32 3.29 -4.62 -32.79
N LEU A 33 3.46 -3.88 -31.67
CA LEU A 33 3.10 -2.46 -31.56
C LEU A 33 4.32 -1.53 -31.55
N SER A 34 5.51 -2.08 -31.32
CA SER A 34 6.76 -1.33 -31.24
C SER A 34 7.46 -1.19 -32.59
N CYS A 35 8.18 -0.08 -32.81
CA CYS A 35 9.04 0.11 -33.98
C CYS A 35 10.31 -0.76 -33.91
N SER A 36 10.84 -1.23 -35.05
CA SER A 36 12.10 -2.01 -35.10
C SER A 36 13.30 -1.27 -34.50
N CYS A 37 13.26 0.06 -34.53
CA CYS A 37 14.24 0.98 -33.95
C CYS A 37 14.37 0.91 -32.42
N VAL A 38 13.48 0.19 -31.71
CA VAL A 38 13.54 0.03 -30.24
C VAL A 38 14.20 -1.27 -29.79
N ASP A 39 14.80 -2.04 -30.71
CA ASP A 39 15.44 -3.33 -30.43
C ASP A 39 16.44 -3.22 -29.25
N GLY A 40 16.30 -4.13 -28.29
CA GLY A 40 17.08 -4.15 -27.05
C GLY A 40 16.59 -3.22 -25.92
N VAL A 41 15.63 -2.32 -26.17
CA VAL A 41 15.03 -1.38 -25.17
C VAL A 41 13.49 -1.53 -25.08
N GLY A 42 12.87 -2.16 -26.08
CA GLY A 42 11.51 -2.68 -26.12
C GLY A 42 11.40 -3.74 -27.23
N GLN A 43 10.31 -4.52 -27.23
CA GLN A 43 9.94 -5.67 -28.10
C GLN A 43 9.43 -6.87 -27.27
N ARG A 44 8.64 -6.61 -26.24
CA ARG A 44 8.11 -7.66 -25.36
C ARG A 44 7.28 -8.67 -26.15
N ARG A 45 7.62 -9.95 -25.94
CA ARG A 45 7.08 -11.12 -26.64
C ARG A 45 5.95 -11.76 -25.85
N TYR A 46 4.79 -11.10 -25.86
CA TYR A 46 3.57 -11.63 -25.22
C TYR A 46 3.07 -12.92 -25.87
N ASP A 47 3.44 -13.21 -27.12
CA ASP A 47 3.20 -14.50 -27.76
C ASP A 47 3.82 -15.65 -26.95
N LYS A 48 5.02 -15.48 -26.39
CA LYS A 48 5.67 -16.49 -25.53
C LYS A 48 4.94 -16.69 -24.21
N LEU A 49 4.41 -15.61 -23.63
CA LEU A 49 3.55 -15.69 -22.46
C LEU A 49 2.23 -16.41 -22.79
N GLY A 50 1.61 -16.08 -23.92
CA GLY A 50 0.39 -16.73 -24.41
C GLY A 50 0.58 -18.23 -24.64
N ASP A 51 1.67 -18.63 -25.28
CA ASP A 51 2.03 -20.04 -25.48
C ASP A 51 2.20 -20.78 -24.14
N HIS A 52 2.85 -20.14 -23.18
CA HIS A 52 3.02 -20.71 -21.84
C HIS A 52 1.69 -20.89 -21.13
N LEU A 53 0.87 -19.83 -21.07
CA LEU A 53 -0.46 -19.85 -20.46
C LEU A 53 -1.37 -20.89 -21.13
N SER A 54 -1.31 -21.00 -22.46
CA SER A 54 -2.08 -22.00 -23.22
C SER A 54 -1.76 -23.42 -22.76
N LYS A 55 -0.47 -23.73 -22.58
CA LYS A 55 0.01 -25.05 -22.13
C LYS A 55 -0.41 -25.36 -20.69
N VAL A 56 -0.22 -24.43 -19.76
CA VAL A 56 -0.51 -24.67 -18.32
C VAL A 56 -2.00 -24.65 -18.03
N LEU A 57 -2.79 -23.86 -18.76
CA LEU A 57 -4.23 -23.81 -18.59
C LEU A 57 -4.94 -24.97 -19.27
N GLY A 58 -4.33 -25.58 -20.30
CA GLY A 58 -4.97 -26.57 -21.16
C GLY A 58 -6.03 -25.95 -22.08
N ARG A 59 -5.94 -24.64 -22.33
CA ARG A 59 -6.95 -23.83 -23.02
C ARG A 59 -6.26 -22.79 -23.90
N SER A 60 -6.68 -22.68 -25.16
CA SER A 60 -6.05 -21.77 -26.12
C SER A 60 -6.15 -20.30 -25.69
N ILE A 61 -5.05 -19.56 -25.82
CA ILE A 61 -4.97 -18.11 -25.61
C ILE A 61 -4.98 -17.39 -26.96
N ASN A 62 -5.95 -16.49 -27.16
CA ASN A 62 -6.01 -15.62 -28.33
C ASN A 62 -5.52 -14.22 -27.95
N LEU A 63 -4.37 -13.82 -28.49
CA LEU A 63 -3.82 -12.49 -28.30
C LEU A 63 -4.32 -11.54 -29.40
N THR A 64 -4.79 -10.36 -29.02
CA THR A 64 -5.11 -9.26 -29.93
C THR A 64 -4.28 -8.04 -29.55
N PHE A 65 -3.47 -7.54 -30.48
CA PHE A 65 -2.61 -6.37 -30.27
C PHE A 65 -3.25 -5.15 -30.91
N GLU A 66 -3.50 -4.11 -30.11
CA GLU A 66 -4.08 -2.86 -30.58
C GLU A 66 -3.61 -1.68 -29.72
N GLU A 67 -3.56 -0.49 -30.31
CA GLU A 67 -3.11 0.74 -29.64
C GLU A 67 -4.20 1.35 -28.73
N SER A 68 -5.46 0.98 -28.94
CA SER A 68 -6.59 1.42 -28.10
C SER A 68 -7.57 0.28 -27.87
N LEU A 69 -8.30 0.36 -26.75
CA LEU A 69 -9.29 -0.65 -26.39
C LEU A 69 -10.50 -0.60 -27.33
N ASP A 70 -10.84 0.57 -27.89
CA ASP A 70 -11.93 0.72 -28.86
C ASP A 70 -11.64 -0.09 -30.13
N LEU A 71 -10.42 -0.01 -30.67
CA LEU A 71 -9.99 -0.81 -31.82
C LEU A 71 -9.99 -2.31 -31.48
N ALA A 72 -9.50 -2.67 -30.30
CA ALA A 72 -9.49 -4.06 -29.83
C ALA A 72 -10.90 -4.66 -29.78
N LEU A 73 -11.85 -3.96 -29.16
CA LEU A 73 -13.24 -4.40 -29.03
C LEU A 73 -13.93 -4.53 -30.40
N ARG A 74 -13.67 -3.61 -31.34
CA ARG A 74 -14.18 -3.71 -32.72
C ARG A 74 -13.64 -4.92 -33.46
N ARG A 75 -12.36 -5.25 -33.27
CA ARG A 75 -11.70 -6.40 -33.90
C ARG A 75 -12.22 -7.72 -33.35
N ILE A 76 -12.25 -7.87 -32.02
CA ILE A 76 -12.65 -9.14 -31.39
C ILE A 76 -14.16 -9.32 -31.28
N ARG A 77 -14.94 -8.24 -31.43
CA ARG A 77 -16.41 -8.20 -31.34
C ARG A 77 -16.97 -8.85 -30.07
N ALA A 78 -16.22 -8.73 -28.97
CA ALA A 78 -16.52 -9.31 -27.66
C ALA A 78 -15.77 -8.55 -26.56
N THR A 79 -16.16 -8.77 -25.31
CA THR A 79 -15.35 -8.36 -24.16
C THR A 79 -14.19 -9.34 -23.98
N PRO A 80 -12.93 -8.89 -23.84
CA PRO A 80 -11.81 -9.79 -23.59
C PRO A 80 -11.83 -10.30 -22.15
N ASP A 81 -11.28 -11.49 -21.87
CA ASP A 81 -11.12 -11.96 -20.49
C ASP A 81 -10.06 -11.12 -19.75
N PHE A 82 -8.96 -10.82 -20.43
CA PHE A 82 -7.83 -10.09 -19.88
C PHE A 82 -7.33 -8.97 -20.79
N ILE A 83 -6.74 -7.96 -20.17
CA ILE A 83 -6.06 -6.86 -20.87
C ILE A 83 -4.66 -6.73 -20.27
N ILE A 84 -3.62 -6.77 -21.09
CA ILE A 84 -2.25 -6.42 -20.72
C ILE A 84 -1.95 -5.08 -21.36
N GLY A 85 -1.76 -4.03 -20.58
CA GLY A 85 -1.52 -2.72 -21.15
C GLY A 85 -1.04 -1.71 -20.14
N LYS A 86 -0.64 -0.54 -20.64
CA LYS A 86 -0.26 0.58 -19.80
C LYS A 86 -1.43 1.02 -18.93
N ASP A 87 -1.19 1.17 -17.63
CA ASP A 87 -2.23 1.45 -16.63
C ASP A 87 -3.11 2.66 -17.00
N ALA A 88 -2.46 3.74 -17.42
CA ALA A 88 -3.13 4.99 -17.76
C ALA A 88 -4.05 4.83 -18.97
N MET A 89 -3.57 4.19 -20.05
CA MET A 89 -4.35 3.99 -21.28
C MET A 89 -5.54 3.06 -21.06
N VAL A 90 -5.33 1.91 -20.41
CA VAL A 90 -6.42 0.96 -20.12
C VAL A 90 -7.46 1.61 -19.21
N SER A 91 -7.02 2.38 -18.20
CA SER A 91 -7.93 3.10 -17.28
C SER A 91 -8.71 4.22 -17.98
N PHE A 92 -8.09 4.92 -18.93
CA PHE A 92 -8.73 5.97 -19.69
C PHE A 92 -9.78 5.42 -20.65
N ASP A 93 -9.40 4.44 -21.47
CA ASP A 93 -10.29 3.84 -22.46
C ASP A 93 -11.43 3.05 -21.83
N SER A 94 -11.18 2.28 -20.77
CA SER A 94 -12.21 1.50 -20.09
C SER A 94 -13.32 2.39 -19.52
N LYS A 95 -12.98 3.55 -18.94
CA LYS A 95 -13.96 4.54 -18.49
C LYS A 95 -14.79 5.10 -19.65
N ARG A 96 -14.13 5.48 -20.75
CA ARG A 96 -14.79 6.03 -21.96
C ARG A 96 -15.75 5.02 -22.59
N LEU A 97 -15.34 3.75 -22.62
CA LEU A 97 -16.10 2.64 -23.20
C LEU A 97 -17.07 1.98 -22.21
N LYS A 98 -17.10 2.45 -20.95
CA LYS A 98 -17.89 1.88 -19.84
C LYS A 98 -17.60 0.39 -19.62
N LEU A 99 -16.38 -0.06 -19.88
CA LEU A 99 -15.95 -1.43 -19.63
C LEU A 99 -15.44 -1.57 -18.19
N LYS A 100 -15.94 -2.59 -17.46
CA LYS A 100 -15.46 -2.90 -16.12
C LYS A 100 -14.14 -3.67 -16.22
N VAL A 101 -13.08 -3.10 -15.69
CA VAL A 101 -11.75 -3.71 -15.61
C VAL A 101 -11.22 -3.63 -14.19
N LYS A 102 -10.58 -4.70 -13.72
CA LYS A 102 -9.89 -4.73 -12.42
C LYS A 102 -8.42 -5.09 -12.66
N PRO A 103 -7.46 -4.29 -12.21
CA PRO A 103 -6.06 -4.68 -12.28
C PRO A 103 -5.76 -5.80 -11.26
N ILE A 104 -5.00 -6.81 -11.68
CA ILE A 104 -4.69 -8.00 -10.87
C ILE A 104 -3.19 -8.24 -10.70
N ALA A 105 -2.35 -7.80 -11.65
CA ALA A 105 -0.89 -7.94 -11.57
C ALA A 105 -0.20 -6.77 -12.29
N ALA A 106 1.04 -6.42 -11.91
CA ALA A 106 1.83 -5.37 -12.53
C ALA A 106 3.15 -5.92 -13.07
N LEU A 107 3.48 -5.67 -14.33
CA LEU A 107 4.70 -6.16 -14.96
C LEU A 107 5.91 -5.40 -14.42
N THR A 108 6.96 -6.13 -14.03
CA THR A 108 8.25 -5.51 -13.66
C THR A 108 9.09 -5.20 -14.89
N ASP A 109 9.82 -4.09 -14.84
CA ASP A 109 10.93 -3.85 -15.77
C ASP A 109 12.16 -4.71 -15.44
N ARG A 110 13.24 -4.54 -16.20
CA ARG A 110 14.53 -5.25 -16.00
C ARG A 110 15.20 -4.97 -14.65
N THR A 111 14.80 -3.91 -13.95
CA THR A 111 15.30 -3.55 -12.61
C THR A 111 14.41 -4.09 -11.48
N GLY A 112 13.21 -4.58 -11.81
CA GLY A 112 12.23 -5.04 -10.85
C GLY A 112 11.20 -3.99 -10.43
N ALA A 113 11.20 -2.81 -11.04
CA ALA A 113 10.23 -1.76 -10.76
C ALA A 113 8.94 -1.98 -11.56
N VAL A 114 7.79 -1.64 -10.96
CA VAL A 114 6.45 -1.71 -11.59
C VAL A 114 5.90 -0.34 -11.97
N THR A 115 6.72 0.71 -11.82
CA THR A 115 6.32 2.10 -12.06
C THR A 115 7.27 2.77 -13.04
N HIS A 116 6.73 3.73 -13.79
CA HIS A 116 7.48 4.56 -14.73
C HIS A 116 7.26 6.05 -14.43
N ARG A 117 8.08 6.89 -15.05
CA ARG A 117 8.06 8.34 -14.89
C ARG A 117 8.04 9.01 -16.26
N GLY A 118 7.49 10.21 -16.30
CA GLY A 118 7.78 11.18 -17.31
C GLY A 118 9.05 11.94 -16.96
N VAL A 119 9.70 12.50 -17.98
CA VAL A 119 10.85 13.38 -17.85
C VAL A 119 10.53 14.71 -18.50
N PHE A 120 10.76 15.79 -17.78
CA PHE A 120 10.85 17.12 -18.37
C PHE A 120 12.17 17.19 -19.12
N ILE A 121 12.11 17.33 -20.43
CA ILE A 121 13.28 17.55 -21.27
C ILE A 121 13.35 19.01 -21.70
N VAL A 122 14.57 19.51 -21.84
CA VAL A 122 14.89 20.83 -22.39
C VAL A 122 16.01 20.65 -23.42
N ARG A 123 16.15 21.61 -24.35
CA ARG A 123 17.32 21.62 -25.26
C ARG A 123 18.61 21.67 -24.43
N THR A 124 19.66 21.00 -24.88
CA THR A 124 20.92 20.89 -24.11
C THR A 124 21.50 22.24 -23.71
N LYS A 125 21.40 23.24 -24.60
CA LYS A 125 21.86 24.61 -24.38
C LYS A 125 20.89 25.49 -23.57
N ASP A 126 19.72 24.99 -23.17
CA ASP A 126 18.76 25.75 -22.37
C ASP A 126 19.37 26.11 -21.00
N PRO A 127 19.14 27.30 -20.44
CA PRO A 127 19.69 27.68 -19.14
C PRO A 127 18.98 27.03 -17.93
N ALA A 128 17.78 26.47 -18.08
CA ALA A 128 16.99 25.95 -16.95
C ALA A 128 17.67 24.76 -16.26
N ARG A 129 17.87 24.82 -14.94
CA ARG A 129 18.49 23.74 -14.15
C ARG A 129 17.51 22.99 -13.26
N ARG A 130 16.35 23.58 -12.99
CA ARG A 130 15.27 23.01 -12.17
C ARG A 130 13.90 23.42 -12.69
N LEU A 131 12.84 22.74 -12.25
CA LEU A 131 11.46 23.03 -12.69
C LEU A 131 11.01 24.46 -12.42
N SER A 132 11.48 25.10 -11.33
CA SER A 132 11.16 26.51 -11.03
C SER A 132 11.62 27.47 -12.13
N ASP A 133 12.64 27.10 -12.90
CA ASP A 133 13.18 27.92 -13.99
C ASP A 133 12.27 27.87 -15.24
N LEU A 134 11.21 27.05 -15.22
CA LEU A 134 10.12 27.05 -16.21
C LEU A 134 9.03 28.10 -15.91
N SER A 135 9.22 28.92 -14.88
CA SER A 135 8.30 29.99 -14.50
C SER A 135 7.96 30.91 -15.68
N GLY A 136 6.68 30.99 -16.05
CA GLY A 136 6.17 31.77 -17.18
C GLY A 136 6.55 31.26 -18.58
N ARG A 137 7.22 30.11 -18.69
CA ARG A 137 7.66 29.53 -19.98
C ARG A 137 6.60 28.55 -20.51
N LYS A 138 6.63 28.28 -21.83
CA LYS A 138 5.77 27.28 -22.46
C LYS A 138 6.28 25.87 -22.22
N VAL A 139 5.40 24.97 -21.77
CA VAL A 139 5.70 23.56 -21.50
C VAL A 139 4.69 22.69 -22.24
N MET A 140 5.17 21.80 -23.11
CA MET A 140 4.34 20.80 -23.79
C MET A 140 4.20 19.55 -22.93
N LEU A 141 2.99 19.23 -22.51
CA LEU A 141 2.68 17.96 -21.84
C LEU A 141 2.41 16.87 -22.88
N GLY A 142 2.51 15.60 -22.49
CA GLY A 142 2.02 14.50 -23.34
C GLY A 142 0.48 14.44 -23.38
N PRO A 143 -0.07 13.47 -24.15
CA PRO A 143 -1.52 13.26 -24.28
C PRO A 143 -2.25 13.11 -22.94
N VAL A 144 -3.55 13.44 -22.90
CA VAL A 144 -4.34 13.50 -21.64
C VAL A 144 -4.46 12.14 -20.97
N GLU A 145 -4.53 11.09 -21.78
CA GLU A 145 -4.57 9.68 -21.42
C GLU A 145 -3.25 9.16 -20.84
N GLU A 146 -2.15 9.92 -20.97
CA GLU A 146 -0.82 9.51 -20.50
C GLU A 146 -0.47 10.11 -19.13
N ALA A 147 -0.68 9.31 -18.08
CA ALA A 147 -0.62 9.78 -16.71
C ALA A 147 0.78 10.33 -16.33
N GLU A 148 1.86 9.70 -16.76
CA GLU A 148 3.22 10.12 -16.40
C GLU A 148 3.65 11.41 -17.10
N THR A 149 3.16 11.68 -18.31
CA THR A 149 3.52 12.89 -19.08
C THR A 149 2.53 14.02 -18.91
N HIS A 150 1.34 13.74 -18.40
CA HIS A 150 0.26 14.71 -18.28
C HIS A 150 -0.09 15.02 -16.81
N GLN A 151 -0.69 14.08 -16.09
CA GLN A 151 -1.16 14.32 -14.72
C GLN A 151 0.00 14.39 -13.71
N ALA A 152 0.97 13.49 -13.81
CA ALA A 152 2.17 13.50 -12.99
C ALA A 152 3.03 14.74 -13.28
N ALA A 153 3.06 15.19 -14.53
CA ALA A 153 3.73 16.42 -14.94
C ALA A 153 3.08 17.67 -14.35
N LYS A 154 1.74 17.80 -14.45
CA LYS A 154 0.98 18.87 -13.77
C LYS A 154 1.23 18.87 -12.27
N THR A 155 1.32 17.69 -11.66
CA THR A 155 1.63 17.54 -10.23
C THR A 155 3.05 18.01 -9.91
N ALA A 156 4.04 17.65 -10.73
CA ALA A 156 5.42 18.08 -10.56
C ALA A 156 5.58 19.61 -10.67
N LEU A 157 4.93 20.24 -11.66
CA LEU A 157 4.96 21.69 -11.85
C LEU A 157 4.29 22.45 -10.69
N ARG A 158 3.17 21.93 -10.17
CA ARG A 158 2.52 22.51 -8.97
C ARG A 158 3.43 22.43 -7.74
N LYS A 159 4.09 21.30 -7.52
CA LYS A 159 5.04 21.13 -6.42
C LYS A 159 6.27 22.02 -6.54
N ALA A 160 6.65 22.42 -7.75
CA ALA A 160 7.80 23.28 -8.00
C ALA A 160 7.58 24.77 -7.64
N GLN A 161 6.37 25.18 -7.24
CA GLN A 161 6.03 26.55 -6.79
C GLN A 161 6.58 27.65 -7.72
N LEU A 162 6.19 27.61 -9.00
CA LEU A 162 6.64 28.59 -9.99
C LEU A 162 6.20 30.01 -9.61
N ALA A 163 7.10 31.00 -9.73
CA ALA A 163 6.78 32.42 -9.47
C ALA A 163 5.68 32.96 -10.41
N LYS A 164 5.66 32.47 -11.66
CA LYS A 164 4.59 32.64 -12.63
C LYS A 164 4.24 31.28 -13.21
N SER A 165 2.96 30.95 -13.29
CA SER A 165 2.50 29.70 -13.89
C SER A 165 3.08 29.51 -15.30
N ALA A 166 3.57 28.31 -15.58
CA ALA A 166 3.95 27.91 -16.93
C ALA A 166 2.70 27.87 -17.84
N SER A 167 2.87 28.24 -19.11
CA SER A 167 1.84 28.06 -20.13
C SER A 167 1.88 26.60 -20.60
N LEU A 168 0.79 25.87 -20.40
CA LEU A 168 0.73 24.43 -20.68
C LEU A 168 0.03 24.18 -22.01
N GLU A 169 0.73 23.48 -22.90
CA GLU A 169 0.18 22.95 -24.15
C GLU A 169 0.13 21.42 -24.04
N VAL A 170 -0.69 20.77 -24.87
CA VAL A 170 -0.91 19.31 -24.82
C VAL A 170 -0.62 18.73 -26.19
N GLY A 171 0.37 17.85 -26.28
CA GLY A 171 0.70 17.12 -27.49
C GLY A 171 -0.36 16.08 -27.82
N GLY A 172 -0.63 15.90 -29.12
CA GLY A 172 -1.58 14.90 -29.62
C GLY A 172 -1.00 13.47 -29.66
N ALA A 173 0.33 13.33 -29.58
CA ALA A 173 1.02 12.04 -29.58
C ALA A 173 2.24 12.07 -28.63
N ILE A 174 2.72 10.90 -28.23
CA ILE A 174 3.82 10.77 -27.26
C ILE A 174 5.15 11.39 -27.71
N ASP A 175 5.42 11.42 -29.02
CA ASP A 175 6.63 11.98 -29.62
C ASP A 175 6.47 13.44 -30.07
N SER A 176 5.23 13.87 -30.33
CA SER A 176 4.93 15.26 -30.73
C SER A 176 5.49 16.31 -29.77
N SER A 177 5.48 16.02 -28.45
CA SER A 177 6.04 16.93 -27.45
C SER A 177 7.55 17.10 -27.59
N ALA A 178 8.29 16.03 -27.91
CA ALA A 178 9.73 16.13 -28.13
C ALA A 178 10.08 16.93 -29.40
N LEU A 179 9.29 16.75 -30.47
CA LEU A 179 9.46 17.49 -31.72
C LEU A 179 9.18 18.99 -31.54
N ALA A 180 8.10 19.36 -30.85
CA ALA A 180 7.80 20.76 -30.52
C ALA A 180 8.93 21.44 -29.71
N LEU A 181 9.66 20.66 -28.89
CA LEU A 181 10.84 21.16 -28.19
C LEU A 181 12.02 21.39 -29.13
N THR A 182 12.29 20.51 -30.10
CA THR A 182 13.39 20.71 -31.06
C THR A 182 13.11 21.85 -32.02
N ASP A 183 11.85 22.04 -32.40
CA ASP A 183 11.42 23.09 -33.34
C ASP A 183 11.36 24.48 -32.68
N GLY A 184 11.60 24.55 -31.37
CA GLY A 184 11.66 25.82 -30.64
C GLY A 184 10.31 26.34 -30.17
N GLU A 185 9.22 25.62 -30.42
CA GLU A 185 7.84 26.03 -30.07
C GLU A 185 7.62 26.12 -28.56
N VAL A 186 8.27 25.22 -27.81
CA VAL A 186 8.23 25.19 -26.35
C VAL A 186 9.62 25.25 -25.71
N ALA A 187 9.63 25.67 -24.45
CA ALA A 187 10.84 25.72 -23.63
C ALA A 187 11.17 24.35 -23.00
N SER A 188 10.15 23.55 -22.70
CA SER A 188 10.30 22.19 -22.19
C SER A 188 9.18 21.32 -22.72
N ALA A 189 9.45 20.03 -22.84
CA ALA A 189 8.46 19.01 -23.15
C ALA A 189 8.51 17.90 -22.11
N VAL A 190 7.38 17.22 -21.92
CA VAL A 190 7.30 16.06 -21.03
C VAL A 190 7.03 14.81 -21.84
N VAL A 191 7.95 13.86 -21.76
CA VAL A 191 7.90 12.58 -22.47
C VAL A 191 8.14 11.42 -21.51
N PRO A 192 7.74 10.18 -21.83
CA PRO A 192 8.10 9.02 -21.00
C PRO A 192 9.62 8.90 -20.87
N GLU A 193 10.12 8.46 -19.72
CA GLU A 193 11.56 8.39 -19.44
C GLU A 193 12.35 7.53 -20.45
N TYR A 194 11.71 6.49 -20.98
CA TYR A 194 12.32 5.62 -21.98
C TYR A 194 12.34 6.23 -23.39
N LEU A 195 11.56 7.29 -23.66
CA LEU A 195 11.33 7.78 -25.02
C LEU A 195 12.51 8.56 -25.64
N PRO A 196 13.25 9.44 -24.93
CA PRO A 196 14.33 10.22 -25.57
C PRO A 196 15.40 9.36 -26.27
N PRO A 197 15.94 8.27 -25.67
CA PRO A 197 16.87 7.39 -26.37
C PRO A 197 16.27 6.75 -27.62
N LEU A 198 14.98 6.41 -27.60
CA LEU A 198 14.29 5.81 -28.75
C LEU A 198 14.16 6.81 -29.90
N LEU A 199 13.80 8.06 -29.60
CA LEU A 199 13.69 9.09 -30.64
C LEU A 199 15.02 9.39 -31.32
N VAL A 200 16.14 9.24 -30.61
CA VAL A 200 17.48 9.31 -31.21
C VAL A 200 17.70 8.13 -32.16
N GLY A 201 17.36 6.91 -31.75
CA GLY A 201 17.44 5.72 -32.61
C GLY A 201 16.55 5.79 -33.85
N CYS A 202 15.44 6.54 -33.79
CA CYS A 202 14.54 6.81 -34.91
C CYS A 202 14.98 7.99 -35.80
N GLU A 203 16.12 8.64 -35.52
CA GLU A 203 16.56 9.89 -36.15
C GLU A 203 15.58 11.07 -36.00
N LYS A 204 14.62 10.97 -35.06
CA LYS A 204 13.66 12.04 -34.72
C LYS A 204 14.26 13.08 -33.77
N LEU A 205 15.30 12.71 -33.02
CA LEU A 205 16.11 13.62 -32.21
C LEU A 205 17.59 13.41 -32.55
N SER A 206 18.37 14.49 -32.64
CA SER A 206 19.82 14.35 -32.75
C SER A 206 20.43 13.94 -31.41
N GLU A 207 21.53 13.18 -31.43
CA GLU A 207 22.29 12.85 -30.21
C GLU A 207 22.64 14.12 -29.42
N ASN A 208 22.48 14.06 -28.09
CA ASN A 208 22.78 15.17 -27.18
C ASN A 208 22.04 16.49 -27.50
N SER A 209 20.94 16.46 -28.27
CA SER A 209 20.12 17.65 -28.58
C SER A 209 19.27 18.11 -27.38
N VAL A 210 18.91 17.17 -26.50
CA VAL A 210 18.09 17.40 -25.31
C VAL A 210 18.76 16.84 -24.06
N ARG A 211 18.38 17.38 -22.89
CA ARG A 211 18.74 16.86 -21.58
C ARG A 211 17.54 16.82 -20.65
N ILE A 212 17.58 15.90 -19.69
CA ILE A 212 16.56 15.78 -18.66
C ILE A 212 16.75 16.92 -17.64
N LEU A 213 15.70 17.69 -17.42
CA LEU A 213 15.59 18.74 -16.41
C LEU A 213 15.10 18.19 -15.07
N ALA A 214 14.08 17.34 -15.10
CA ALA A 214 13.46 16.76 -13.91
C ALA A 214 12.64 15.51 -14.26
N LYS A 215 12.32 14.70 -13.26
CA LYS A 215 11.42 13.54 -13.39
C LYS A 215 10.09 13.81 -12.72
N THR A 216 9.01 13.25 -13.26
CA THR A 216 7.70 13.28 -12.60
C THR A 216 7.65 12.29 -11.42
N PRO A 217 6.63 12.39 -10.54
CA PRO A 217 6.27 11.29 -9.67
C PRO A 217 6.04 9.99 -10.46
N PRO A 218 6.33 8.82 -9.86
CA PRO A 218 6.11 7.53 -10.50
C PRO A 218 4.61 7.21 -10.63
N VAL A 219 4.23 6.53 -11.71
CA VAL A 219 2.90 5.95 -11.94
C VAL A 219 3.06 4.49 -12.35
N TYR A 220 2.02 3.67 -12.22
CA TYR A 220 2.10 2.27 -12.66
C TYR A 220 2.38 2.17 -14.16
N GLY A 221 3.22 1.22 -14.53
CA GLY A 221 3.54 0.91 -15.92
C GLY A 221 2.53 -0.03 -16.56
N VAL A 222 3.03 -1.13 -17.13
CA VAL A 222 2.18 -2.17 -17.72
C VAL A 222 1.55 -3.02 -16.62
N ARG A 223 0.25 -3.28 -16.73
CA ARG A 223 -0.51 -4.13 -15.81
C ARG A 223 -1.31 -5.18 -16.57
N LEU A 224 -1.61 -6.26 -15.87
CA LEU A 224 -2.62 -7.24 -16.24
C LEU A 224 -3.93 -6.88 -15.54
N PHE A 225 -5.00 -6.78 -16.32
CA PHE A 225 -6.36 -6.55 -15.88
C PHE A 225 -7.24 -7.75 -16.24
N CYS A 226 -8.24 -8.03 -15.41
CA CYS A 226 -9.37 -8.88 -15.77
C CYS A 226 -10.63 -8.04 -15.99
N THR A 227 -11.52 -8.52 -16.85
CA THR A 227 -12.87 -7.98 -17.02
C THR A 227 -13.88 -8.77 -16.19
N ASP A 228 -15.15 -8.35 -16.22
CA ASP A 228 -16.25 -9.04 -15.55
C ASP A 228 -16.71 -10.33 -16.25
N VAL A 229 -16.23 -10.62 -17.48
CA VAL A 229 -16.52 -11.88 -18.16
C VAL A 229 -15.53 -12.99 -17.82
N ALA A 230 -14.38 -12.67 -17.21
CA ALA A 230 -13.39 -13.65 -16.80
C ALA A 230 -13.83 -14.37 -15.52
N ASP A 231 -13.93 -15.70 -15.57
CA ASP A 231 -14.28 -16.51 -14.41
C ASP A 231 -13.20 -16.44 -13.30
N ASN A 232 -13.63 -16.47 -12.03
CA ASN A 232 -12.74 -16.33 -10.88
C ASN A 232 -11.66 -17.43 -10.80
N ALA A 233 -11.98 -18.67 -11.19
CA ALA A 233 -11.00 -19.75 -11.19
C ALA A 233 -9.95 -19.53 -12.28
N LEU A 234 -10.36 -19.04 -13.45
CA LEU A 234 -9.45 -18.66 -14.53
C LEU A 234 -8.54 -17.50 -14.10
N VAL A 235 -9.11 -16.44 -13.50
CA VAL A 235 -8.36 -15.29 -12.98
C VAL A 235 -7.32 -15.74 -11.96
N LYS A 236 -7.69 -16.61 -11.02
CA LYS A 236 -6.77 -17.14 -10.01
C LYS A 236 -5.61 -17.92 -10.65
N ARG A 237 -5.91 -18.84 -11.57
CA ARG A 237 -4.88 -19.63 -12.26
C ARG A 237 -3.93 -18.76 -13.09
N VAL A 238 -4.48 -17.83 -13.88
CA VAL A 238 -3.65 -16.89 -14.65
C VAL A 238 -2.77 -16.07 -13.72
N LEU A 239 -3.32 -15.54 -12.63
CA LEU A 239 -2.56 -14.77 -11.65
C LEU A 239 -1.42 -15.57 -11.02
N GLU A 240 -1.68 -16.81 -10.61
CA GLU A 240 -0.65 -17.72 -10.07
C GLU A 240 0.49 -17.95 -11.08
N GLU A 241 0.15 -18.22 -12.34
CA GLU A 241 1.15 -18.49 -13.39
C GLU A 241 1.98 -17.25 -13.74
N VAL A 242 1.35 -16.08 -13.95
CA VAL A 242 2.08 -14.86 -14.34
C VAL A 242 2.92 -14.28 -13.20
N THR A 243 2.60 -14.61 -11.94
CA THR A 243 3.37 -14.19 -10.76
C THR A 243 4.43 -15.19 -10.33
N GLY A 244 4.38 -16.43 -10.83
CA GLY A 244 5.38 -17.48 -10.63
C GLY A 244 6.47 -17.55 -11.72
N LEU A 245 6.70 -16.47 -12.46
CA LEU A 245 7.66 -16.46 -13.59
C LEU A 245 9.12 -16.30 -13.17
N ASP A 246 9.42 -16.11 -11.88
CA ASP A 246 10.77 -15.89 -11.34
C ASP A 246 11.79 -16.98 -11.74
N LYS A 247 11.32 -18.21 -11.98
CA LYS A 247 12.15 -19.35 -12.42
C LYS A 247 12.20 -19.54 -13.94
N ARG A 248 11.43 -18.79 -14.72
CA ARG A 248 11.29 -18.94 -16.19
C ARG A 248 12.12 -17.91 -16.94
N LYS A 249 13.45 -18.10 -16.94
CA LYS A 249 14.40 -17.18 -17.60
C LYS A 249 14.03 -16.87 -19.06
N ASP A 250 13.52 -17.85 -19.79
CA ASP A 250 13.05 -17.68 -21.17
C ASP A 250 11.92 -16.65 -21.27
N LEU A 251 10.93 -16.72 -20.37
CA LEU A 251 9.81 -15.79 -20.33
C LEU A 251 10.19 -14.43 -19.75
N LEU A 252 11.08 -14.39 -18.76
CA LEU A 252 11.61 -13.14 -18.21
C LEU A 252 12.37 -12.34 -19.27
N ILE A 253 13.19 -13.02 -20.09
CA ILE A 253 13.86 -12.41 -21.24
C ILE A 253 12.83 -11.93 -22.26
N ALA A 254 11.86 -12.79 -22.62
CA ALA A 254 10.81 -12.47 -23.57
C ALA A 254 9.97 -11.24 -23.16
N LEU A 255 9.70 -11.08 -21.87
CA LEU A 255 8.92 -9.96 -21.32
C LEU A 255 9.77 -8.76 -20.90
N GLU A 256 11.09 -8.84 -21.05
CA GLU A 256 12.05 -7.84 -20.58
C GLU A 256 11.85 -7.47 -19.10
N SER A 257 11.65 -8.49 -18.28
CA SER A 257 11.14 -8.36 -16.93
C SER A 257 12.07 -9.04 -15.93
N ALA A 258 12.34 -8.40 -14.79
CA ALA A 258 13.17 -9.01 -13.75
C ALA A 258 12.46 -10.17 -13.03
N LYS A 259 11.14 -10.07 -12.85
CA LYS A 259 10.34 -11.02 -12.05
C LYS A 259 9.01 -11.42 -12.71
N GLY A 260 8.74 -10.98 -13.93
CA GLY A 260 7.42 -11.13 -14.55
C GLY A 260 6.43 -10.17 -13.91
N PHE A 261 5.19 -10.62 -13.74
CA PHE A 261 4.17 -9.82 -13.09
C PHE A 261 4.25 -9.98 -11.57
N LEU A 262 4.12 -8.90 -10.83
CA LEU A 262 3.92 -8.94 -9.38
C LEU A 262 2.43 -8.81 -9.09
N LYS A 263 1.94 -9.63 -8.17
CA LYS A 263 0.60 -9.45 -7.62
C LYS A 263 0.52 -8.04 -7.08
N ILE A 264 -0.50 -7.33 -7.51
CA ILE A 264 -0.77 -6.02 -6.94
C ILE A 264 -1.31 -6.35 -5.56
N PRO A 265 -0.70 -5.84 -4.48
CA PRO A 265 -1.35 -5.91 -3.17
C PRO A 265 -2.79 -5.47 -3.36
N ASP A 266 -3.76 -6.05 -2.66
CA ASP A 266 -5.12 -5.50 -2.63
C ASP A 266 -5.05 -4.07 -2.07
N GLN A 267 -4.65 -3.10 -2.90
CA GLN A 267 -4.51 -1.68 -2.59
C GLN A 267 -5.87 -1.02 -2.44
N LEU A 268 -6.94 -1.80 -2.61
CA LEU A 268 -8.33 -1.41 -2.40
C LEU A 268 -8.74 -1.59 -0.93
N GLY A 269 -7.82 -1.94 -0.03
CA GLY A 269 -8.13 -2.14 1.38
C GLY A 269 -7.10 -1.57 2.36
N TRP A 270 -7.61 -1.20 3.52
CA TRP A 270 -6.86 -0.89 4.72
C TRP A 270 -6.80 -2.16 5.58
N LEU A 271 -5.92 -3.10 5.19
CA LEU A 271 -5.96 -4.51 5.62
C LEU A 271 -5.01 -4.86 6.79
N ASP A 272 -4.27 -3.89 7.31
CA ASP A 272 -3.27 -4.09 8.35
C ASP A 272 -3.25 -2.87 9.28
N TRP A 273 -2.54 -2.97 10.40
CA TRP A 273 -2.24 -1.87 11.32
C TRP A 273 -1.80 -0.63 10.55
N ARG A 274 -2.50 0.50 10.73
CA ARG A 274 -2.20 1.77 10.03
C ARG A 274 -2.15 1.65 8.49
N GLY A 275 -2.87 0.68 7.93
CA GLY A 275 -3.04 0.53 6.49
C GLY A 275 -1.84 -0.13 5.79
N PRO A 276 -1.73 0.05 4.47
CA PRO A 276 -0.70 -0.61 3.67
C PRO A 276 0.72 -0.39 4.20
N GLY A 277 1.41 -1.50 4.50
CA GLY A 277 2.80 -1.50 4.97
C GLY A 277 3.03 -0.90 6.35
N ARG A 278 1.98 -0.69 7.16
CA ARG A 278 2.07 -0.14 8.52
C ARG A 278 2.59 1.29 8.64
N ARG A 279 2.44 2.07 7.57
CA ARG A 279 3.02 3.43 7.45
C ARG A 279 2.08 4.57 7.80
N GLY A 280 0.81 4.29 8.07
CA GLY A 280 -0.22 5.34 8.22
C GLY A 280 -0.42 6.12 6.92
N GLN A 281 -0.35 5.46 5.75
CA GLN A 281 -0.45 6.11 4.44
C GLN A 281 -1.74 5.70 3.73
N ALA A 282 -2.60 6.68 3.49
CA ALA A 282 -3.71 6.56 2.56
C ALA A 282 -3.24 6.85 1.12
N LEU A 283 -3.84 6.15 0.16
CA LEU A 283 -3.57 6.39 -1.27
C LEU A 283 -3.86 7.85 -1.66
N THR A 284 -4.99 8.37 -1.19
CA THR A 284 -5.40 9.76 -1.40
C THR A 284 -6.16 10.28 -0.19
N LEU A 285 -5.87 11.53 0.19
CA LEU A 285 -6.70 12.35 1.07
C LEU A 285 -7.38 13.47 0.25
N PRO A 286 -8.55 13.96 0.66
CA PRO A 286 -9.26 15.02 -0.05
C PRO A 286 -8.47 16.34 -0.05
N LYS A 287 -8.81 17.28 -0.92
CA LYS A 287 -8.15 18.60 -0.95
C LYS A 287 -8.50 19.47 0.25
N GLN A 288 -9.76 19.40 0.65
CA GLN A 288 -10.36 20.02 1.82
C GLN A 288 -11.39 19.03 2.36
N LEU A 289 -11.68 19.09 3.66
CA LEU A 289 -12.82 18.36 4.20
C LEU A 289 -14.11 19.10 3.81
N PRO A 290 -15.22 18.41 3.58
CA PRO A 290 -16.51 19.06 3.38
C PRO A 290 -16.96 19.75 4.68
N LYS A 291 -17.99 20.61 4.59
CA LYS A 291 -18.62 21.19 5.79
C LYS A 291 -19.13 20.12 6.76
N ALA A 292 -19.59 18.99 6.23
CA ALA A 292 -19.97 17.81 6.99
C ALA A 292 -19.67 16.55 6.17
N LEU A 293 -19.15 15.50 6.81
CA LEU A 293 -19.00 14.20 6.17
C LEU A 293 -20.37 13.55 5.99
N LYS A 294 -20.61 12.94 4.83
CA LYS A 294 -21.84 12.18 4.61
C LYS A 294 -21.74 10.86 5.36
N LYS A 295 -22.57 10.67 6.39
CA LYS A 295 -22.74 9.36 7.03
C LYS A 295 -23.48 8.42 6.06
N VAL A 296 -22.81 7.36 5.63
CA VAL A 296 -23.38 6.33 4.75
C VAL A 296 -24.19 5.35 5.60
N TRP A 297 -23.59 4.85 6.68
CA TRP A 297 -24.20 4.00 7.70
C TRP A 297 -23.43 4.11 9.01
N SER A 298 -24.03 3.63 10.10
CA SER A 298 -23.31 3.36 11.34
C SER A 298 -23.86 2.11 12.04
N THR A 299 -22.99 1.42 12.77
CA THR A 299 -23.31 0.19 13.51
C THR A 299 -22.96 0.38 14.98
N LYS A 300 -23.89 0.02 15.87
CA LYS A 300 -23.71 0.18 17.33
C LYS A 300 -22.57 -0.68 17.84
N LEU A 301 -21.75 -0.10 18.70
CA LEU A 301 -20.65 -0.74 19.44
C LEU A 301 -20.82 -0.47 20.93
N THR A 302 -20.05 -1.19 21.76
CA THR A 302 -20.21 -1.11 23.22
C THR A 302 -19.55 0.11 23.86
N GLY A 303 -18.60 0.75 23.18
CA GLY A 303 -17.96 1.95 23.72
C GLY A 303 -16.66 2.32 23.03
N PRO A 304 -15.86 3.20 23.66
CA PRO A 304 -14.50 3.49 23.24
C PRO A 304 -13.61 2.25 23.31
N ALA A 305 -12.62 2.19 22.43
CA ALA A 305 -11.65 1.10 22.37
C ALA A 305 -10.34 1.58 21.73
N VAL A 306 -9.33 0.72 21.83
CA VAL A 306 -7.98 0.99 21.33
C VAL A 306 -7.77 0.47 19.90
N ALA A 307 -8.24 -0.74 19.57
CA ALA A 307 -8.01 -1.30 18.24
C ALA A 307 -8.81 -0.59 17.14
N GLY A 308 -8.11 -0.17 16.09
CA GLY A 308 -8.71 0.34 14.86
C GLY A 308 -9.32 -0.75 13.98
N PRO A 309 -10.31 -0.41 13.12
CA PRO A 309 -10.84 -1.32 12.10
C PRO A 309 -9.84 -1.60 10.97
N VAL A 310 -10.14 -2.65 10.21
CA VAL A 310 -9.64 -2.88 8.85
C VAL A 310 -10.80 -2.96 7.87
N ALA A 311 -10.59 -2.58 6.62
CA ALA A 311 -11.68 -2.53 5.64
C ALA A 311 -11.19 -2.73 4.21
N ASN A 312 -12.08 -3.15 3.32
CA ASN A 312 -11.91 -3.07 1.87
C ASN A 312 -13.24 -2.71 1.20
N GLU A 313 -13.34 -2.88 -0.12
CA GLU A 313 -14.56 -2.60 -0.89
C GLU A 313 -15.74 -3.57 -0.65
N LYS A 314 -15.63 -4.52 0.29
CA LYS A 314 -16.66 -5.53 0.56
C LYS A 314 -17.07 -5.56 2.03
N TRP A 315 -16.13 -5.33 2.95
CA TRP A 315 -16.40 -5.45 4.37
C TRP A 315 -15.55 -4.52 5.24
N VAL A 316 -15.95 -4.40 6.51
CA VAL A 316 -15.20 -3.78 7.60
C VAL A 316 -15.11 -4.76 8.75
N ILE A 317 -13.91 -5.01 9.29
CA ILE A 317 -13.75 -5.76 10.54
C ILE A 317 -13.41 -4.80 11.66
N ILE A 318 -14.13 -4.90 12.77
CA ILE A 318 -13.94 -4.07 13.95
C ILE A 318 -13.91 -4.94 15.21
N PRO A 319 -12.88 -4.82 16.06
CA PRO A 319 -12.87 -5.42 17.40
C PRO A 319 -13.76 -4.63 18.36
N ASP A 320 -14.42 -5.29 19.29
CA ASP A 320 -15.34 -4.70 20.27
C ASP A 320 -15.39 -5.57 21.54
N LYS A 321 -16.14 -5.12 22.55
CA LYS A 321 -16.51 -5.94 23.72
C LYS A 321 -18.01 -6.16 23.76
N ASN A 322 -18.46 -7.21 24.43
CA ASN A 322 -19.88 -7.32 24.78
C ASN A 322 -20.24 -6.30 25.88
N ARG A 323 -21.54 -5.99 26.02
CA ARG A 323 -22.02 -5.01 27.01
C ARG A 323 -21.65 -5.32 28.47
N GLY A 324 -21.41 -6.60 28.79
CA GLY A 324 -20.97 -7.01 30.12
C GLY A 324 -19.47 -6.87 30.36
N GLY A 325 -18.67 -6.52 29.34
CA GLY A 325 -17.21 -6.44 29.45
C GLY A 325 -16.51 -7.79 29.58
N LYS A 326 -17.23 -8.91 29.49
CA LYS A 326 -16.72 -10.26 29.75
C LYS A 326 -16.24 -11.01 28.52
N LYS A 327 -16.66 -10.58 27.33
CA LYS A 327 -16.36 -11.28 26.08
C LYS A 327 -15.80 -10.34 25.03
N ASP A 328 -14.71 -10.78 24.40
CA ASP A 328 -14.19 -10.16 23.17
C ASP A 328 -15.13 -10.44 22.01
N LEU A 329 -15.32 -9.42 21.17
CA LEU A 329 -16.08 -9.50 19.93
C LEU A 329 -15.20 -9.03 18.77
N PHE A 330 -15.25 -9.75 17.66
CA PHE A 330 -14.79 -9.24 16.37
C PHE A 330 -15.92 -9.37 15.38
N ARG A 331 -16.35 -8.25 14.81
CA ARG A 331 -17.48 -8.19 13.88
C ARG A 331 -16.96 -7.91 12.49
N CYS A 332 -17.44 -8.65 11.51
CA CYS A 332 -17.31 -8.31 10.11
C CYS A 332 -18.64 -7.74 9.63
N LEU A 333 -18.59 -6.52 9.10
CA LEU A 333 -19.74 -5.75 8.66
C LEU A 333 -19.72 -5.60 7.14
N ASP A 334 -20.88 -5.63 6.51
CA ASP A 334 -21.04 -5.33 5.10
C ASP A 334 -20.71 -3.86 4.82
N ILE A 335 -19.97 -3.61 3.75
CA ILE A 335 -19.51 -2.26 3.40
C ILE A 335 -20.63 -1.32 2.96
N THR A 336 -21.76 -1.87 2.50
CA THR A 336 -22.85 -1.12 1.87
C THR A 336 -23.78 -0.52 2.89
N ASP A 337 -24.10 -1.26 3.95
CA ASP A 337 -25.10 -0.87 4.97
C ASP A 337 -24.66 -1.07 6.42
N GLY A 338 -23.49 -1.66 6.66
CA GLY A 338 -22.98 -1.92 8.02
C GLY A 338 -23.63 -3.11 8.73
N SER A 339 -24.44 -3.93 8.03
CA SER A 339 -25.02 -5.15 8.58
C SER A 339 -23.94 -6.17 8.95
N GLU A 340 -24.16 -6.95 10.00
CA GLU A 340 -23.18 -7.96 10.44
C GLU A 340 -23.20 -9.18 9.51
N LEU A 341 -22.08 -9.45 8.84
CA LEU A 341 -21.87 -10.63 7.99
C LEU A 341 -21.53 -11.85 8.84
N TRP A 342 -20.64 -11.67 9.81
CA TRP A 342 -20.29 -12.66 10.81
C TRP A 342 -19.70 -12.00 12.06
N ARG A 343 -19.67 -12.74 13.17
CA ARG A 343 -18.95 -12.34 14.38
C ARG A 343 -18.21 -13.50 15.02
N LEU A 344 -17.06 -13.21 15.60
CA LEU A 344 -16.36 -14.06 16.57
C LEU A 344 -16.64 -13.52 17.97
N GLU A 345 -16.97 -14.41 18.91
CA GLU A 345 -17.23 -14.09 20.31
C GLU A 345 -16.61 -15.17 21.21
N TYR A 346 -15.84 -14.77 22.22
CA TYR A 346 -15.25 -15.69 23.20
C TYR A 346 -15.06 -15.01 24.57
N GLU A 347 -14.95 -15.83 25.62
CA GLU A 347 -14.74 -15.35 27.00
C GLU A 347 -13.36 -14.69 27.14
N ALA A 348 -13.35 -13.49 27.72
CA ALA A 348 -12.18 -12.69 27.99
C ALA A 348 -12.47 -11.75 29.17
N ASP A 349 -12.88 -12.35 30.30
CA ASP A 349 -13.31 -11.65 31.52
C ASP A 349 -12.11 -11.32 32.41
N ARG A 350 -11.65 -10.07 32.31
CA ARG A 350 -10.57 -9.52 33.15
C ARG A 350 -10.61 -8.00 33.14
N GLU A 351 -10.40 -7.37 34.28
CA GLU A 351 -10.26 -5.90 34.36
C GLU A 351 -8.85 -5.46 33.94
N MET A 352 -8.78 -4.36 33.18
CA MET A 352 -7.56 -3.74 32.68
C MET A 352 -7.76 -2.22 32.48
N ASP A 353 -6.70 -1.43 32.64
CA ASP A 353 -6.71 0.02 32.34
C ASP A 353 -7.11 0.29 30.88
N TYR A 354 -7.81 1.38 30.59
CA TYR A 354 -8.32 1.70 29.23
C TYR A 354 -9.25 0.64 28.62
N SER A 355 -10.01 -0.06 29.47
CA SER A 355 -10.88 -1.21 29.15
C SER A 355 -10.12 -2.47 28.76
N ASN A 356 -10.75 -3.63 28.92
CA ASN A 356 -10.18 -4.90 28.45
C ASN A 356 -10.48 -5.20 26.98
N SER A 357 -10.95 -4.22 26.19
CA SER A 357 -11.25 -4.39 24.77
C SER A 357 -10.02 -4.80 23.96
N PRO A 358 -10.18 -5.54 22.85
CA PRO A 358 -9.06 -5.86 21.98
C PRO A 358 -8.33 -4.60 21.51
N ARG A 359 -7.00 -4.68 21.44
CA ARG A 359 -6.11 -3.52 21.22
C ARG A 359 -5.30 -3.62 19.94
N ALA A 360 -5.02 -4.84 19.50
CA ALA A 360 -4.39 -5.10 18.22
C ALA A 360 -5.40 -4.93 17.08
N THR A 361 -5.04 -4.11 16.08
CA THR A 361 -5.79 -4.04 14.82
C THR A 361 -5.78 -5.41 14.13
N PRO A 362 -6.92 -5.89 13.62
CA PRO A 362 -6.96 -7.11 12.82
C PRO A 362 -6.02 -7.06 11.62
N VAL A 363 -5.52 -8.21 11.19
CA VAL A 363 -4.60 -8.30 10.05
C VAL A 363 -5.21 -9.23 9.02
N VAL A 364 -5.33 -8.79 7.78
CA VAL A 364 -5.96 -9.57 6.70
C VAL A 364 -4.96 -9.84 5.60
N HIS A 365 -4.82 -11.12 5.24
CA HIS A 365 -3.92 -11.54 4.18
C HIS A 365 -4.47 -12.77 3.46
N GLU A 366 -4.74 -12.62 2.17
CA GLU A 366 -5.15 -13.69 1.24
C GLU A 366 -6.29 -14.60 1.75
N GLY A 367 -7.44 -14.00 2.06
CA GLY A 367 -8.63 -14.75 2.47
C GLY A 367 -8.64 -15.15 3.95
N LEU A 368 -7.58 -14.84 4.71
CA LEU A 368 -7.49 -15.10 6.14
C LEU A 368 -7.43 -13.79 6.93
N VAL A 369 -8.06 -13.78 8.10
CA VAL A 369 -7.97 -12.70 9.09
C VAL A 369 -7.38 -13.24 10.39
N TYR A 370 -6.47 -12.48 10.99
CA TYR A 370 -5.83 -12.75 12.27
C TYR A 370 -6.31 -11.73 13.30
N LEU A 371 -6.88 -12.24 14.39
CA LEU A 371 -7.59 -11.48 15.42
C LEU A 371 -6.94 -11.75 16.77
N LEU A 372 -6.31 -10.73 17.36
CA LEU A 372 -5.62 -10.83 18.65
C LEU A 372 -6.38 -10.05 19.73
N GLY A 373 -6.87 -10.77 20.73
CA GLY A 373 -7.47 -10.20 21.93
C GLY A 373 -6.42 -9.68 22.92
N ALA A 374 -6.83 -8.79 23.81
CA ALA A 374 -5.94 -8.20 24.83
C ALA A 374 -5.36 -9.26 25.79
N LEU A 375 -6.05 -10.39 25.97
CA LEU A 375 -5.65 -11.50 26.82
C LEU A 375 -4.84 -12.59 26.08
N GLY A 376 -4.33 -12.28 24.87
CA GLY A 376 -3.41 -13.14 24.14
C GLY A 376 -4.09 -14.19 23.25
N ASP A 377 -5.42 -14.21 23.19
CA ASP A 377 -6.18 -15.09 22.30
C ASP A 377 -5.99 -14.65 20.84
N LEU A 378 -5.29 -15.48 20.07
CA LEU A 378 -5.07 -15.28 18.64
C LEU A 378 -5.91 -16.27 17.84
N HIS A 379 -6.79 -15.74 17.01
CA HIS A 379 -7.63 -16.52 16.11
C HIS A 379 -7.29 -16.24 14.65
N CYS A 380 -7.26 -17.29 13.83
CA CYS A 380 -7.23 -17.19 12.37
C CYS A 380 -8.56 -17.67 11.80
N LEU A 381 -9.23 -16.81 11.03
CA LEU A 381 -10.53 -17.11 10.43
C LEU A 381 -10.48 -16.97 8.91
N ARG A 382 -11.37 -17.66 8.21
CA ARG A 382 -11.71 -17.36 6.81
C ARG A 382 -12.48 -16.05 6.75
N ILE A 383 -12.01 -15.10 5.95
CA ILE A 383 -12.61 -13.76 5.88
C ILE A 383 -14.05 -13.79 5.35
N GLU A 384 -14.37 -14.70 4.44
CA GLU A 384 -15.69 -14.77 3.81
C GLU A 384 -16.78 -15.30 4.76
N THR A 385 -16.44 -16.22 5.66
CA THR A 385 -17.42 -16.96 6.47
C THR A 385 -17.31 -16.70 7.97
N GLY A 386 -16.18 -16.19 8.46
CA GLY A 386 -15.87 -16.12 9.88
C GLY A 386 -15.54 -17.49 10.51
N GLU A 387 -15.35 -18.53 9.70
CA GLU A 387 -14.99 -19.86 10.20
C GLU A 387 -13.57 -19.85 10.78
N VAL A 388 -13.41 -20.31 12.01
CA VAL A 388 -12.10 -20.46 12.66
C VAL A 388 -11.31 -21.57 11.97
N VAL A 389 -10.17 -21.21 11.38
CA VAL A 389 -9.21 -22.14 10.79
C VAL A 389 -8.31 -22.74 11.86
N TRP A 390 -7.79 -21.89 12.74
CA TRP A 390 -7.01 -22.28 13.91
C TRP A 390 -7.05 -21.17 14.97
N ARG A 391 -6.69 -21.52 16.21
CA ARG A 391 -6.53 -20.56 17.32
C ARG A 391 -5.43 -21.00 18.27
N THR A 392 -4.84 -20.05 18.99
CA THR A 392 -3.88 -20.27 20.08
C THR A 392 -4.04 -19.16 21.12
N ASN A 393 -3.47 -19.33 22.31
CA ASN A 393 -3.38 -18.27 23.31
C ASN A 393 -1.91 -18.10 23.72
N TYR A 394 -1.36 -16.89 23.56
CA TYR A 394 0.07 -16.61 23.80
C TYR A 394 0.53 -17.03 25.19
N TYR A 395 -0.26 -16.73 26.21
CA TYR A 395 0.16 -16.93 27.60
C TYR A 395 0.01 -18.40 28.02
N GLN A 396 -0.99 -19.11 27.49
CA GLN A 396 -1.17 -20.54 27.76
C GLN A 396 -0.16 -21.40 26.99
N GLU A 397 0.07 -21.09 25.72
CA GLU A 397 0.94 -21.89 24.84
C GLU A 397 2.42 -21.71 25.21
N TYR A 398 2.86 -20.48 25.44
CA TYR A 398 4.28 -20.16 25.68
C TYR A 398 4.59 -19.97 27.18
N GLY A 399 3.60 -19.94 28.07
CA GLY A 399 3.83 -19.74 29.52
C GLY A 399 4.12 -18.29 29.92
N GLY A 400 3.67 -17.32 29.12
CA GLY A 400 3.88 -15.89 29.35
C GLY A 400 2.99 -15.28 30.44
N LYS A 401 3.37 -14.09 30.92
CA LYS A 401 2.56 -13.28 31.83
C LYS A 401 1.77 -12.23 31.05
N LEU A 402 0.53 -11.98 31.47
CA LEU A 402 -0.26 -10.89 30.91
C LEU A 402 0.44 -9.54 31.14
N LEU A 403 0.56 -8.75 30.07
CA LEU A 403 1.07 -7.38 30.12
C LEU A 403 0.08 -6.44 30.83
N PRO A 404 0.56 -5.40 31.55
CA PRO A 404 -0.30 -4.39 32.20
C PRO A 404 -1.39 -3.81 31.28
N TRP A 405 -1.05 -3.47 30.03
CA TRP A 405 -1.98 -2.94 29.04
C TRP A 405 -2.39 -3.98 27.98
N GLY A 406 -2.16 -5.27 28.24
CA GLY A 406 -2.59 -6.36 27.37
C GLY A 406 -1.82 -6.49 26.06
N ALA A 407 -2.05 -7.58 25.35
CA ALA A 407 -1.47 -7.83 24.04
C ALA A 407 -1.99 -6.78 23.04
N SER A 408 -1.09 -5.89 22.60
CA SER A 408 -1.44 -4.75 21.74
C SER A 408 -0.72 -4.79 20.39
N SER A 409 0.40 -5.50 20.28
CA SER A 409 1.18 -5.61 19.04
C SER A 409 0.44 -6.44 17.98
N PRO A 410 0.00 -5.85 16.86
CA PRO A 410 -0.67 -6.60 15.80
C PRO A 410 0.29 -7.57 15.10
N PRO A 411 -0.10 -8.86 14.90
CA PRO A 411 0.73 -9.86 14.24
C PRO A 411 1.25 -9.41 12.87
N LEU A 412 2.51 -9.64 12.52
CA LEU A 412 3.06 -9.20 11.23
C LEU A 412 3.07 -10.34 10.21
N ILE A 413 2.60 -10.08 8.99
CA ILE A 413 2.72 -11.05 7.88
C ILE A 413 4.08 -10.90 7.20
N VAL A 414 4.81 -12.02 7.10
CA VAL A 414 6.09 -12.10 6.39
C VAL A 414 6.09 -13.34 5.50
N ALA A 415 5.77 -13.15 4.22
CA ALA A 415 5.52 -14.24 3.28
C ALA A 415 4.48 -15.22 3.86
N GLU A 416 4.80 -16.52 3.96
CA GLU A 416 3.88 -17.53 4.53
C GLU A 416 3.86 -17.56 6.07
N LYS A 417 4.54 -16.62 6.74
CA LYS A 417 4.68 -16.59 8.20
C LYS A 417 3.80 -15.52 8.84
N LEU A 418 3.27 -15.84 10.01
CA LEU A 418 2.67 -14.90 10.94
C LEU A 418 3.63 -14.69 12.11
N ILE A 419 4.17 -13.49 12.23
CA ILE A 419 5.11 -13.11 13.29
C ILE A 419 4.32 -12.56 14.48
N ILE A 420 4.54 -13.12 15.66
CA ILE A 420 3.88 -12.76 16.90
C ILE A 420 4.92 -12.51 17.99
N ASN A 421 4.56 -11.74 19.01
CA ASN A 421 5.42 -11.39 20.14
C ASN A 421 4.77 -11.85 21.45
N PRO A 422 4.82 -13.16 21.78
CA PRO A 422 4.28 -13.67 23.03
C PRO A 422 5.12 -13.20 24.23
N GLY A 423 6.40 -12.88 24.02
CA GLY A 423 7.20 -12.20 25.04
C GLY A 423 7.61 -13.10 26.19
N VAL A 424 8.03 -14.33 25.89
CA VAL A 424 8.52 -15.29 26.88
C VAL A 424 10.04 -15.45 26.69
N PRO A 425 10.85 -15.70 27.74
CA PRO A 425 12.31 -15.81 27.62
C PRO A 425 12.79 -16.68 26.45
N ASP A 426 12.17 -17.83 26.19
CA ASP A 426 12.54 -18.73 25.08
C ASP A 426 11.79 -18.43 23.77
N SER A 427 10.68 -17.70 23.86
CA SER A 427 9.75 -17.41 22.76
C SER A 427 9.39 -15.92 22.76
N SER A 428 10.40 -15.05 22.68
CA SER A 428 10.18 -13.60 22.68
C SER A 428 9.49 -13.19 21.39
N LEU A 429 10.05 -13.63 20.25
CA LEU A 429 9.44 -13.48 18.93
C LEU A 429 9.24 -14.86 18.31
N VAL A 430 8.09 -15.10 17.72
CA VAL A 430 7.72 -16.39 17.15
C VAL A 430 7.17 -16.20 15.75
N ALA A 431 7.54 -17.09 14.83
CA ALA A 431 6.88 -17.24 13.54
C ALA A 431 6.05 -18.52 13.51
N LEU A 432 4.79 -18.34 13.14
CA LEU A 432 3.85 -19.44 12.86
C LEU A 432 3.63 -19.55 11.36
N ASP A 433 3.34 -20.74 10.87
CA ASP A 433 2.71 -20.93 9.57
C ASP A 433 1.33 -20.26 9.59
N ARG A 434 1.14 -19.27 8.73
CA ARG A 434 -0.05 -18.42 8.77
C ARG A 434 -1.36 -19.20 8.53
N LYS A 435 -1.30 -20.33 7.81
CA LYS A 435 -2.49 -21.12 7.43
C LYS A 435 -2.85 -22.18 8.45
N THR A 436 -1.89 -22.62 9.26
CA THR A 436 -2.06 -23.76 10.18
C THR A 436 -1.82 -23.42 11.65
N GLY A 437 -1.19 -22.28 11.96
CA GLY A 437 -0.81 -21.88 13.30
C GLY A 437 0.37 -22.65 13.88
N ARG A 438 1.02 -23.52 13.09
CA ARG A 438 2.15 -24.34 13.56
C ARG A 438 3.42 -23.51 13.67
N LEU A 439 4.20 -23.77 14.71
CA LEU A 439 5.52 -23.16 14.92
C LEU A 439 6.45 -23.41 13.72
N ILE A 440 7.09 -22.34 13.22
CA ILE A 440 8.17 -22.41 12.22
C ILE A 440 9.51 -22.14 12.90
N TRP A 441 9.60 -21.03 13.65
CA TRP A 441 10.76 -20.69 14.46
C TRP A 441 10.34 -19.84 15.65
N GLU A 442 11.13 -19.87 16.71
CA GLU A 442 11.03 -18.99 17.87
C GLU A 442 12.42 -18.49 18.25
N THR A 443 12.43 -17.33 18.90
CA THR A 443 13.67 -16.66 19.28
C THR A 443 13.59 -16.21 20.72
N SER A 444 14.58 -16.62 21.50
CA SER A 444 14.75 -16.18 22.88
C SER A 444 14.99 -14.67 22.97
N GLY A 445 14.52 -14.05 24.05
CA GLY A 445 14.63 -12.60 24.23
C GLY A 445 13.89 -12.10 25.46
N HIS A 446 13.34 -10.90 25.37
CA HIS A 446 12.67 -10.25 26.49
C HIS A 446 11.14 -10.36 26.40
N ALA A 447 10.45 -9.76 27.37
CA ALA A 447 9.00 -9.74 27.39
C ALA A 447 8.43 -8.96 26.19
N ALA A 448 7.12 -9.07 25.96
CA ALA A 448 6.49 -8.44 24.82
C ALA A 448 6.45 -6.91 24.98
N ALA A 449 6.49 -6.21 23.85
CA ALA A 449 6.27 -4.77 23.76
C ALA A 449 4.86 -4.45 23.25
N TYR A 450 4.53 -3.15 23.19
CA TYR A 450 3.21 -2.69 22.71
C TYR A 450 3.23 -2.30 21.22
N SER A 451 4.39 -1.89 20.70
CA SER A 451 4.57 -1.45 19.32
C SER A 451 4.38 -2.56 18.28
N ALA A 452 3.91 -2.18 17.10
CA ALA A 452 3.82 -3.06 15.94
C ALA A 452 5.20 -3.30 15.31
N PHE A 453 5.45 -4.55 14.92
CA PHE A 453 6.61 -4.90 14.10
C PHE A 453 6.42 -4.46 12.64
N VAL A 454 7.51 -4.11 11.98
CA VAL A 454 7.60 -3.79 10.55
C VAL A 454 8.63 -4.68 9.86
N ILE A 455 8.62 -4.70 8.53
CA ILE A 455 9.60 -5.44 7.73
C ILE A 455 10.08 -4.59 6.56
N ASP A 456 11.39 -4.47 6.40
CA ASP A 456 11.99 -3.78 5.25
C ASP A 456 13.42 -4.29 4.98
N LYS A 457 14.01 -3.84 3.88
CA LYS A 457 15.40 -4.08 3.54
C LYS A 457 16.26 -2.92 4.04
N LEU A 458 16.98 -3.14 5.13
CA LEU A 458 17.80 -2.15 5.81
C LEU A 458 19.25 -2.59 5.79
N GLY A 459 20.17 -1.70 5.38
CA GLY A 459 21.59 -2.05 5.23
C GLY A 459 21.83 -3.24 4.30
N GLY A 460 21.06 -3.34 3.21
CA GLY A 460 21.18 -4.44 2.24
C GLY A 460 20.50 -5.75 2.65
N ARG A 461 19.95 -5.87 3.86
CA ARG A 461 19.36 -7.10 4.40
C ARG A 461 17.87 -6.95 4.72
N GLN A 462 17.06 -7.92 4.29
CA GLN A 462 15.66 -8.01 4.70
C GLN A 462 15.59 -8.39 6.18
N GLN A 463 14.84 -7.64 6.97
CA GLN A 463 14.75 -7.86 8.41
C GLN A 463 13.40 -7.41 8.97
N ILE A 464 12.91 -8.16 9.96
CA ILE A 464 11.81 -7.75 10.83
C ILE A 464 12.39 -6.78 11.86
N VAL A 465 11.72 -5.67 12.11
CA VAL A 465 12.14 -4.65 13.07
C VAL A 465 11.01 -4.33 14.02
N GLY A 466 11.30 -4.24 15.31
CA GLY A 466 10.32 -3.92 16.34
C GLY A 466 10.91 -4.08 17.74
N TYR A 467 10.06 -3.92 18.74
CA TYR A 467 10.46 -3.89 20.13
C TYR A 467 10.17 -5.21 20.83
N ASP A 468 11.07 -5.60 21.72
CA ASP A 468 10.71 -6.33 22.94
C ASP A 468 10.73 -5.35 24.13
N SER A 469 10.45 -5.85 25.34
CA SER A 469 10.31 -4.99 26.52
C SER A 469 11.60 -4.27 26.93
N ALA A 470 12.77 -4.75 26.50
CA ALA A 470 14.05 -4.19 26.91
C ALA A 470 14.74 -3.41 25.79
N SER A 471 14.37 -3.63 24.53
CA SER A 471 15.15 -3.18 23.40
C SER A 471 14.39 -3.18 22.08
N LEU A 472 14.89 -2.37 21.16
CA LEU A 472 14.57 -2.51 19.73
C LEU A 472 15.47 -3.60 19.13
N GLY A 473 14.96 -4.37 18.19
CA GLY A 473 15.74 -5.40 17.50
C GLY A 473 15.47 -5.48 16.01
N GLY A 474 16.40 -6.16 15.33
CA GLY A 474 16.24 -6.66 13.98
C GLY A 474 16.35 -8.18 13.98
N TRP A 475 15.49 -8.87 13.23
CA TRP A 475 15.48 -10.33 13.12
C TRP A 475 15.47 -10.78 11.66
N ASP A 476 16.17 -11.88 11.38
CA ASP A 476 16.13 -12.54 10.10
C ASP A 476 14.72 -13.14 9.86
N PRO A 477 14.01 -12.79 8.78
CA PRO A 477 12.65 -13.26 8.55
C PRO A 477 12.57 -14.75 8.20
N VAL A 478 13.67 -15.35 7.76
CA VAL A 478 13.74 -16.77 7.39
C VAL A 478 14.00 -17.61 8.64
N THR A 479 14.99 -17.23 9.44
CA THR A 479 15.49 -18.08 10.53
C THR A 479 15.08 -17.62 11.92
N GLY A 480 14.49 -16.43 12.07
CA GLY A 480 14.22 -15.82 13.38
C GLY A 480 15.46 -15.30 14.10
N LYS A 481 16.67 -15.48 13.54
CA LYS A 481 17.92 -15.11 14.22
C LYS A 481 17.94 -13.60 14.45
N ARG A 482 18.16 -13.20 15.69
CA ARG A 482 18.40 -11.79 16.04
C ARG A 482 19.68 -11.29 15.37
N LEU A 483 19.56 -10.21 14.63
CA LEU A 483 20.62 -9.59 13.83
C LEU A 483 21.36 -8.51 14.60
N TRP A 484 20.61 -7.76 15.39
CA TRP A 484 21.11 -6.70 16.26
C TRP A 484 20.10 -6.39 17.36
N GLN A 485 20.59 -5.69 18.37
CA GLN A 485 19.83 -5.15 19.49
C GLN A 485 20.24 -3.70 19.66
N HIS A 486 19.27 -2.83 19.88
CA HIS A 486 19.47 -1.42 20.18
C HIS A 486 18.77 -1.06 21.48
N VAL A 487 19.54 -0.51 22.41
CA VAL A 487 19.08 0.03 23.69
C VAL A 487 19.53 1.50 23.72
N PRO A 488 18.62 2.47 23.93
CA PRO A 488 19.00 3.88 23.98
C PRO A 488 20.00 4.15 25.11
N THR A 489 20.79 5.21 24.96
CA THR A 489 21.76 5.64 25.99
C THR A 489 21.08 6.01 27.31
N GLU A 490 19.86 6.56 27.26
CA GLU A 490 19.10 6.97 28.45
C GLU A 490 18.27 5.83 29.07
N GLY A 491 18.54 4.58 28.70
CA GLY A 491 17.92 3.39 29.31
C GLY A 491 17.06 2.61 28.33
N SER A 492 15.74 2.56 28.54
CA SER A 492 14.80 1.88 27.65
C SER A 492 13.98 2.87 26.84
N ASP A 493 13.34 2.42 25.76
CA ASP A 493 12.31 3.20 25.08
C ASP A 493 10.93 2.94 25.69
N PHE A 494 10.08 3.97 25.73
CA PHE A 494 8.64 3.77 25.85
C PHE A 494 8.10 3.23 24.51
N ASN A 495 7.95 1.91 24.44
CA ASN A 495 7.91 1.13 23.20
C ASN A 495 6.51 0.97 22.59
N VAL A 496 5.72 2.06 22.54
CA VAL A 496 4.36 2.06 21.99
C VAL A 496 4.34 2.44 20.50
N THR A 497 5.16 3.40 20.08
CA THR A 497 5.13 3.90 18.70
C THR A 497 5.72 2.91 17.71
N THR A 498 5.16 2.87 16.51
CA THR A 498 5.64 2.00 15.42
C THR A 498 6.91 2.58 14.78
N PRO A 499 8.03 1.82 14.67
CA PRO A 499 9.20 2.26 13.92
C PRO A 499 8.89 2.56 12.46
N LEU A 500 9.47 3.63 11.90
CA LEU A 500 9.23 4.05 10.52
C LEU A 500 10.50 3.94 9.68
N ILE A 501 10.37 3.49 8.44
CA ILE A 501 11.47 3.50 7.48
C ILE A 501 11.42 4.79 6.64
N TYR A 502 12.53 5.52 6.62
CA TYR A 502 12.75 6.69 5.78
C TYR A 502 14.08 6.56 5.05
N ASP A 503 14.05 6.49 3.71
CA ASP A 503 15.24 6.41 2.86
C ASP A 503 16.26 5.32 3.29
N GLY A 504 15.75 4.12 3.63
CA GLY A 504 16.59 3.01 4.09
C GLY A 504 17.15 3.16 5.51
N GLN A 505 16.72 4.18 6.25
CA GLN A 505 17.04 4.46 7.64
C GLN A 505 15.83 4.22 8.54
N LEU A 506 16.07 4.13 9.85
CA LEU A 506 15.03 3.87 10.84
C LEU A 506 14.77 5.12 11.69
N LEU A 507 13.56 5.64 11.61
CA LEU A 507 13.06 6.73 12.45
C LEU A 507 12.29 6.14 13.64
N LEU A 508 12.74 6.47 14.84
CA LEU A 508 12.11 6.13 16.12
C LEU A 508 11.61 7.43 16.76
N ALA A 509 10.48 7.40 17.44
CA ALA A 509 9.96 8.54 18.18
C ALA A 509 9.28 8.03 19.46
N THR A 510 9.86 8.32 20.61
CA THR A 510 9.43 7.72 21.88
C THR A 510 9.45 8.75 23.00
N GLU A 511 8.49 8.65 23.92
CA GLU A 511 8.26 9.57 25.04
C GLU A 511 9.53 10.00 25.79
N ASN A 512 10.40 9.04 26.07
CA ASN A 512 11.53 9.23 26.97
C ASN A 512 12.89 9.39 26.26
N ASN A 513 12.93 9.28 24.92
CA ASN A 513 14.17 9.42 24.14
C ASN A 513 14.03 10.33 22.91
N GLY A 514 12.89 11.01 22.77
CA GLY A 514 12.58 11.89 21.64
C GLY A 514 12.53 11.17 20.30
N THR A 515 12.68 11.95 19.22
CA THR A 515 12.71 11.46 17.84
C THR A 515 14.15 11.32 17.35
N ARG A 516 14.49 10.17 16.76
CA ARG A 516 15.85 9.81 16.38
C ARG A 516 15.90 8.99 15.11
N LEU A 517 16.84 9.33 14.23
CA LEU A 517 17.04 8.66 12.94
C LEU A 517 18.35 7.87 12.97
N HIS A 518 18.28 6.58 12.68
CA HIS A 518 19.40 5.65 12.71
C HIS A 518 19.68 5.09 11.32
N ARG A 519 20.96 5.07 10.96
CA ARG A 519 21.44 4.40 9.74
C ARG A 519 21.77 2.94 10.00
N PHE A 520 22.04 2.20 8.93
CA PHE A 520 22.50 0.83 8.97
C PHE A 520 23.87 0.69 8.30
N GLU A 521 24.66 -0.25 8.78
CA GLU A 521 25.85 -0.74 8.09
C GLU A 521 25.43 -1.64 6.90
N ASN A 522 26.34 -1.85 5.94
CA ASN A 522 26.07 -2.62 4.71
C ASN A 522 25.75 -4.12 4.93
N ASN A 523 25.94 -4.62 6.16
CA ASN A 523 25.59 -5.98 6.57
C ASN A 523 24.19 -6.08 7.24
N GLY A 524 23.49 -4.95 7.35
CA GLY A 524 22.15 -4.87 7.94
C GLY A 524 22.11 -4.61 9.44
N THR A 525 23.24 -4.35 10.12
CA THR A 525 23.24 -3.96 11.53
C THR A 525 22.93 -2.49 11.71
N ILE A 526 22.08 -2.16 12.68
CA ILE A 526 21.82 -0.76 13.05
C ILE A 526 23.08 -0.09 13.60
N VAL A 527 23.20 1.22 13.37
CA VAL A 527 24.21 2.03 14.03
C VAL A 527 23.59 2.69 15.25
N ASP A 528 24.12 2.36 16.42
CA ASP A 528 23.52 2.77 17.70
C ASP A 528 23.46 4.28 17.89
N LYS A 529 24.48 5.01 17.42
CA LYS A 529 24.46 6.46 17.46
C LYS A 529 23.52 7.00 16.37
N PRO A 530 22.46 7.76 16.72
CA PRO A 530 21.60 8.36 15.72
C PRO A 530 22.38 9.35 14.85
N VAL A 531 22.04 9.42 13.57
CA VAL A 531 22.59 10.42 12.64
C VAL A 531 21.92 11.78 12.83
N MET A 532 20.69 11.80 13.30
CA MET A 532 19.91 13.01 13.60
C MET A 532 18.99 12.72 14.80
N ALA A 533 18.75 13.74 15.63
CA ALA A 533 17.83 13.64 16.77
C ALA A 533 17.06 14.95 16.99
N ASN A 534 15.84 14.85 17.51
CA ASN A 534 15.02 15.95 18.00
C ASN A 534 14.45 15.52 19.37
N PRO A 535 14.90 16.14 20.47
CA PRO A 535 14.45 15.76 21.82
C PRO A 535 13.04 16.29 22.15
N SER A 536 12.54 17.29 21.41
CA SER A 536 11.25 17.94 21.71
C SER A 536 10.06 17.09 21.26
N LEU A 537 10.11 16.52 20.05
CA LEU A 537 9.07 15.59 19.62
C LEU A 537 9.29 14.23 20.30
N ALA A 538 8.56 14.01 21.39
CA ALA A 538 8.64 12.82 22.22
C ALA A 538 7.24 12.22 22.46
N PRO A 539 6.64 11.54 21.48
CA PRO A 539 5.29 11.01 21.58
C PRO A 539 5.21 9.80 22.52
N ASP A 540 4.17 9.77 23.35
CA ASP A 540 3.79 8.62 24.18
C ASP A 540 3.18 7.50 23.33
N THR A 541 1.95 7.70 22.84
CA THR A 541 1.20 6.67 22.09
C THR A 541 0.97 7.01 20.61
N CYS A 542 1.34 8.23 20.18
CA CYS A 542 1.14 8.70 18.80
C CYS A 542 2.25 8.18 17.89
N SER A 543 1.95 7.18 17.06
CA SER A 543 2.90 6.73 16.05
C SER A 543 3.02 7.77 14.91
N PRO A 544 4.21 8.33 14.61
CA PRO A 544 4.34 9.39 13.61
C PRO A 544 3.98 8.95 12.19
N VAL A 545 3.78 9.92 11.31
CA VAL A 545 3.63 9.69 9.87
C VAL A 545 4.59 10.54 9.07
N ILE A 546 5.12 9.98 7.98
CA ILE A 546 6.04 10.66 7.08
C ILE A 546 5.31 11.06 5.79
N VAL A 547 5.30 12.34 5.43
CA VAL A 547 4.74 12.80 4.15
C VAL A 547 5.78 13.64 3.42
N GLY A 548 6.29 13.11 2.30
CA GLY A 548 7.45 13.68 1.63
C GLY A 548 8.68 13.55 2.52
N ASP A 549 9.31 14.67 2.84
CA ASP A 549 10.52 14.74 3.68
C ASP A 549 10.21 15.31 5.07
N ARG A 550 8.99 15.11 5.56
CA ARG A 550 8.54 15.63 6.85
C ARG A 550 7.87 14.56 7.69
N ALA A 551 8.09 14.62 9.00
CA ALA A 551 7.43 13.77 9.99
C ALA A 551 6.45 14.59 10.83
N PHE A 552 5.29 14.00 11.10
CA PHE A 552 4.21 14.61 11.89
C PHE A 552 3.79 13.65 12.99
N ALA A 553 3.66 14.18 14.21
CA ALA A 553 3.13 13.48 15.37
C ALA A 553 2.69 14.49 16.43
N THR A 554 1.94 14.00 17.41
CA THR A 554 1.55 14.76 18.60
C THR A 554 2.29 14.23 19.82
N ALA A 555 2.61 15.11 20.77
CA ALA A 555 3.19 14.78 22.06
C ALA A 555 2.65 15.76 23.10
N TYR A 556 1.92 15.28 24.12
CA TYR A 556 1.47 16.06 25.28
C TYR A 556 0.93 17.47 25.01
N GLY A 557 -0.02 17.61 24.09
CA GLY A 557 -0.68 18.91 23.82
C GLY A 557 -0.05 19.66 22.66
N GLU A 558 0.99 19.09 22.06
CA GLU A 558 1.74 19.71 20.99
C GLU A 558 1.63 18.87 19.72
N MET A 559 1.40 19.50 18.57
CA MET A 559 1.57 18.88 17.26
C MET A 559 2.83 19.39 16.60
N TYR A 560 3.68 18.48 16.13
CA TYR A 560 4.96 18.80 15.49
C TYR A 560 4.93 18.52 13.99
N CYS A 561 5.71 19.32 13.26
CA CYS A 561 6.21 19.02 11.93
C CYS A 561 7.73 19.12 11.95
N LEU A 562 8.41 18.01 11.69
CA LEU A 562 9.88 17.95 11.59
C LEU A 562 10.33 17.85 10.14
N ASP A 563 11.44 18.51 9.81
CA ASP A 563 12.13 18.38 8.52
C ASP A 563 13.16 17.23 8.60
N LEU A 564 12.88 16.13 7.89
CA LEU A 564 13.72 14.93 7.88
C LEU A 564 15.02 15.13 7.09
N LYS A 565 15.10 16.13 6.19
CA LYS A 565 16.32 16.45 5.44
C LYS A 565 17.22 17.44 6.18
N ASN A 566 16.64 18.25 7.05
CA ASN A 566 17.35 19.29 7.78
C ASN A 566 17.54 18.92 9.25
N ASN A 567 18.24 17.80 9.51
CA ASN A 567 18.63 17.35 10.86
C ASN A 567 17.45 17.21 11.85
N LEU A 568 16.29 16.74 11.40
CA LEU A 568 15.07 16.64 12.22
C LEU A 568 14.64 17.97 12.87
N LYS A 569 14.99 19.11 12.25
CA LYS A 569 14.62 20.43 12.77
C LYS A 569 13.11 20.60 12.78
N THR A 570 12.56 21.12 13.88
CA THR A 570 11.16 21.54 13.95
C THR A 570 10.90 22.66 12.95
N VAL A 571 10.02 22.39 11.98
CA VAL A 571 9.52 23.40 11.03
C VAL A 571 8.52 24.30 11.74
N TRP A 572 7.58 23.68 12.45
CA TRP A 572 6.62 24.34 13.34
C TRP A 572 6.18 23.37 14.44
N MET A 573 5.69 23.95 15.53
CA MET A 573 5.00 23.27 16.62
C MET A 573 3.75 24.08 16.94
N GLN A 574 2.64 23.39 17.23
CA GLN A 574 1.40 24.01 17.68
C GLN A 574 0.95 23.38 19.01
N GLU A 575 0.78 24.21 20.03
CA GLU A 575 0.14 23.83 21.29
C GLU A 575 -1.39 23.96 21.15
N ASP A 576 -2.13 22.91 21.49
CA ASP A 576 -3.59 22.92 21.60
C ASP A 576 -4.06 21.73 22.44
N ASP A 577 -5.02 21.95 23.35
CA ASP A 577 -5.58 20.91 24.23
C ASP A 577 -6.11 19.70 23.45
N MET A 578 -6.52 19.87 22.19
CA MET A 578 -6.99 18.75 21.36
C MET A 578 -5.90 17.69 21.07
N PHE A 579 -4.62 18.06 21.25
CA PHE A 579 -3.46 17.18 21.06
C PHE A 579 -2.89 16.63 22.37
N TYR A 580 -3.54 16.90 23.51
CA TYR A 580 -3.07 16.45 24.82
C TYR A 580 -3.08 14.92 24.94
N ASP A 581 -4.20 14.33 24.53
CA ASP A 581 -4.40 12.89 24.50
C ASP A 581 -3.91 12.27 23.17
N HIS A 582 -4.22 10.98 22.96
CA HIS A 582 -3.85 10.26 21.75
C HIS A 582 -4.40 10.91 20.48
N SER A 583 -3.55 10.96 19.44
CA SER A 583 -3.97 11.33 18.09
C SER A 583 -3.48 10.33 17.07
N ASN A 584 -4.34 10.06 16.09
CA ASN A 584 -4.02 9.25 14.94
C ASN A 584 -3.60 10.16 13.79
N VAL A 585 -2.39 9.98 13.28
CA VAL A 585 -1.88 10.72 12.11
C VAL A 585 -1.78 9.83 10.88
N ILE A 586 -2.41 10.27 9.79
CA ILE A 586 -2.49 9.56 8.52
C ILE A 586 -2.04 10.49 7.39
N GLY A 587 -1.05 10.06 6.62
CA GLY A 587 -0.51 10.78 5.47
C GLY A 587 -1.17 10.34 4.17
N GLY A 588 -1.14 11.20 3.16
CA GLY A 588 -1.53 10.83 1.81
C GLY A 588 -1.43 12.04 0.88
N ASN A 589 -1.03 11.81 -0.38
CA ASN A 589 -0.98 12.82 -1.46
C ASN A 589 -0.57 14.26 -1.09
N GLY A 590 0.40 14.44 -0.17
CA GLY A 590 0.91 15.75 0.28
C GLY A 590 0.11 16.39 1.43
N ARG A 591 -0.73 15.63 2.12
CA ARG A 591 -1.55 16.07 3.26
C ARG A 591 -1.40 15.14 4.44
N VAL A 592 -1.79 15.65 5.59
CA VAL A 592 -1.89 14.90 6.85
C VAL A 592 -3.31 15.03 7.38
N LEU A 593 -3.98 13.91 7.61
CA LEU A 593 -5.24 13.81 8.32
C LEU A 593 -4.94 13.45 9.78
N VAL A 594 -5.45 14.24 10.71
CA VAL A 594 -5.31 14.03 12.15
C VAL A 594 -6.68 13.69 12.72
N TRP A 595 -6.78 12.58 13.43
CA TRP A 595 -7.96 12.16 14.17
C TRP A 595 -7.64 12.09 15.66
N THR A 596 -8.14 13.03 16.43
CA THR A 596 -7.84 13.15 17.87
C THR A 596 -8.81 12.32 18.71
N GLN A 597 -8.38 11.91 19.90
CA GLN A 597 -9.22 11.23 20.87
C GLN A 597 -10.45 12.07 21.31
N SER A 598 -10.33 13.40 21.28
CA SER A 598 -11.44 14.33 21.54
C SER A 598 -12.54 14.29 20.48
N GLY A 599 -12.27 13.76 19.28
CA GLY A 599 -13.22 13.67 18.17
C GLY A 599 -13.05 14.76 17.11
N ASP A 600 -11.90 15.43 17.07
CA ASP A 600 -11.56 16.41 16.03
C ASP A 600 -10.88 15.71 14.84
N LEU A 601 -11.36 16.04 13.63
CA LEU A 601 -10.77 15.62 12.37
C LEU A 601 -10.18 16.83 11.66
N LEU A 602 -8.85 16.89 11.58
CA LEU A 602 -8.11 17.99 10.96
C LEU A 602 -7.42 17.51 9.69
N LEU A 603 -7.41 18.36 8.66
CA LEU A 603 -6.64 18.14 7.45
C LEU A 603 -5.60 19.24 7.32
N LEU A 604 -4.34 18.86 7.15
CA LEU A 604 -3.20 19.77 7.03
C LEU A 604 -2.54 19.63 5.64
N ASP A 605 -1.95 20.73 5.16
CA ASP A 605 -1.00 20.67 4.06
C ASP A 605 0.38 20.26 4.62
N ALA A 606 0.90 19.13 4.15
CA ALA A 606 2.20 18.65 4.62
C ALA A 606 3.35 19.58 4.20
N GLY A 607 3.17 20.40 3.16
CA GLY A 607 4.15 21.36 2.67
C GLY A 607 4.17 22.70 3.40
N ALA A 608 3.21 22.98 4.30
CA ALA A 608 3.11 24.26 4.98
C ALA A 608 4.25 24.47 5.99
N ASN A 609 4.84 25.67 6.02
CA ASN A 609 5.91 26.04 6.95
C ASN A 609 5.40 26.60 8.28
N GLU A 610 4.08 26.62 8.47
CA GLU A 610 3.41 27.01 9.70
C GLU A 610 2.19 26.09 9.91
N PHE A 611 1.69 26.02 11.13
CA PHE A 611 0.47 25.29 11.42
C PHE A 611 -0.74 26.09 10.90
N SER A 612 -1.31 25.62 9.79
CA SER A 612 -2.52 26.21 9.20
C SER A 612 -3.40 25.09 8.66
N PRO A 613 -4.39 24.61 9.45
CA PRO A 613 -5.29 23.56 9.01
C PRO A 613 -6.06 23.96 7.75
N LEU A 614 -6.02 23.11 6.73
CA LEU A 614 -6.85 23.26 5.53
C LEU A 614 -8.33 23.15 5.86
N SER A 615 -8.67 22.29 6.83
CA SER A 615 -10.04 22.08 7.31
C SER A 615 -10.03 21.42 8.69
N ARG A 616 -11.09 21.66 9.46
CA ARG A 616 -11.39 20.99 10.73
C ARG A 616 -12.88 20.70 10.81
N LEU A 617 -13.25 19.52 11.31
CA LEU A 617 -14.64 19.16 11.62
C LEU A 617 -14.70 18.18 12.79
N ARG A 618 -15.88 18.05 13.41
CA ARG A 618 -16.18 17.04 14.43
C ARG A 618 -17.23 16.07 13.89
N PRO A 619 -16.86 14.87 13.41
CA PRO A 619 -17.80 13.96 12.74
C PRO A 619 -18.98 13.52 13.62
N PHE A 620 -18.81 13.56 14.94
CA PHE A 620 -19.80 13.15 15.94
C PHE A 620 -20.31 14.33 16.80
N GLY A 621 -20.14 15.57 16.33
CA GLY A 621 -20.49 16.77 17.10
C GLY A 621 -19.60 16.98 18.32
N ASP A 622 -20.12 17.63 19.36
CA ASP A 622 -19.36 17.98 20.57
C ASP A 622 -19.30 16.85 21.62
N VAL A 623 -19.72 15.64 21.26
CA VAL A 623 -19.64 14.48 22.14
C VAL A 623 -18.19 14.01 22.20
N LYS A 624 -17.64 13.87 23.42
CA LYS A 624 -16.31 13.27 23.61
C LYS A 624 -16.32 11.83 23.08
N VAL A 625 -15.44 11.55 22.11
CA VAL A 625 -15.34 10.23 21.48
C VAL A 625 -14.55 9.25 22.35
N ASP A 626 -13.45 9.73 22.93
CA ASP A 626 -12.60 9.00 23.87
C ASP A 626 -11.99 7.70 23.29
N SER A 627 -11.78 7.65 21.98
CA SER A 627 -11.24 6.47 21.30
C SER A 627 -9.85 6.70 20.73
N MET A 628 -8.94 5.76 21.02
CA MET A 628 -7.61 5.67 20.42
C MET A 628 -7.61 4.84 19.11
N SER A 629 -8.79 4.44 18.62
CA SER A 629 -8.90 3.57 17.45
C SER A 629 -8.43 4.26 16.17
N HIS A 630 -7.37 3.73 15.58
CA HIS A 630 -6.87 4.14 14.26
C HIS A 630 -7.98 4.03 13.20
N PRO A 631 -8.28 5.09 12.44
CA PRO A 631 -9.21 5.02 11.33
C PRO A 631 -8.76 4.04 10.23
N ALA A 632 -9.73 3.47 9.51
CA ALA A 632 -9.49 2.86 8.20
C ALA A 632 -9.96 3.78 7.09
N ILE A 633 -9.20 3.85 5.98
CA ILE A 633 -9.57 4.65 4.79
C ILE A 633 -9.58 3.74 3.56
N VAL A 634 -10.72 3.71 2.86
CA VAL A 634 -10.90 2.95 1.62
C VAL A 634 -11.56 3.85 0.59
N GLY A 635 -10.85 4.13 -0.51
CA GLY A 635 -11.32 5.06 -1.54
C GLY A 635 -11.61 6.45 -0.94
N ASN A 636 -12.87 6.90 -1.07
CA ASN A 636 -13.34 8.18 -0.52
C ASN A 636 -14.10 8.03 0.81
N ARG A 637 -14.00 6.86 1.46
CA ARG A 637 -14.65 6.56 2.74
C ARG A 637 -13.63 6.45 3.86
N ILE A 638 -14.03 6.92 5.03
CA ILE A 638 -13.32 6.75 6.30
C ILE A 638 -14.24 6.05 7.31
N TYR A 639 -13.67 5.09 8.03
CA TYR A 639 -14.35 4.31 9.06
C TYR A 639 -13.85 4.79 10.42
N LEU A 640 -14.72 5.48 11.15
CA LEU A 640 -14.39 6.07 12.45
C LEU A 640 -15.19 5.43 13.57
N ARG A 641 -14.49 5.02 14.62
CA ARG A 641 -15.12 4.65 15.88
C ARG A 641 -15.52 5.93 16.62
N GLY A 642 -16.82 6.12 16.77
CA GLY A 642 -17.41 7.13 17.64
C GLY A 642 -17.57 6.60 19.07
N PRO A 643 -18.31 7.32 19.94
CA PRO A 643 -18.46 6.95 21.34
C PRO A 643 -19.09 5.57 21.55
N ASN A 644 -20.08 5.21 20.72
CA ASN A 644 -20.87 3.97 20.82
C ASN A 644 -21.21 3.38 19.44
N GLU A 645 -20.45 3.72 18.40
CA GLU A 645 -20.70 3.24 17.04
C GLU A 645 -19.40 3.18 16.21
N ILE A 646 -19.39 2.36 15.17
CA ILE A 646 -18.51 2.51 14.02
C ILE A 646 -19.31 3.16 12.91
N ALA A 647 -18.82 4.26 12.36
CA ALA A 647 -19.49 4.99 11.28
C ALA A 647 -18.68 4.92 9.99
N CYS A 648 -19.35 4.58 8.88
CA CYS A 648 -18.83 4.79 7.54
C CYS A 648 -19.19 6.20 7.08
N LEU A 649 -18.18 7.04 6.94
CA LEU A 649 -18.31 8.43 6.54
C LEU A 649 -17.64 8.65 5.19
N GLN A 650 -18.22 9.47 4.34
CA GLN A 650 -17.70 9.78 3.02
C GLN A 650 -17.19 11.22 2.97
N PHE A 651 -15.97 11.43 2.45
CA PHE A 651 -15.35 12.76 2.34
C PHE A 651 -16.12 13.68 1.38
N SER A 652 -16.56 13.18 0.23
CA SER A 652 -17.50 13.85 -0.69
C SER A 652 -17.86 12.89 -1.82
N GLY A 653 -19.00 13.10 -2.46
CA GLY A 653 -19.26 12.53 -3.78
C GLY A 653 -18.65 13.47 -4.83
N ASP A 654 -17.76 12.95 -5.67
CA ASP A 654 -17.53 13.58 -6.96
C ASP A 654 -18.77 13.36 -7.86
#